data_AF-A0A7J3W599-F1
#
_entry.id   AF-A0A7J3W599-F1
#
_cell.length_a   1.000
_cell.length_b   1.000
_cell.length_c   1.000
_cell.angle_alpha   90.00
_cell.angle_beta   90.00
_cell.angle_gamma   90.00
#
_symmetry.space_group_name_H-M   'P 1'
#
loop_
_entity.id
_entity.type
_entity.pdbx_description
1 polymer ?
#
loop_
_entity_poly.entity_id
_entity_poly.type
_entity_poly.pdbx_seq_one_letter_code
_entity_poly.pdbx_strand_id
1 'polypeptide(L)'
;MVHCGSRGLGHQVCSDYLREFIPLMINKYKIKVPDREFACVPFNSPEGKRALAASGAAANYAWANRQMITHFVRKAWKNVLGDRGGKLSLLYDVAHNIIKIEKYNIEGKEKEVAVHRKGATRAFPPGHPEIPEKYRQVGQPVIIPGSMGTASYVLVGTKEGEEAFYSTCFTGDTKILTDKGIFTFVEIYKKILENNEKFLVPSLNRETYQIEWKPIVRIMKRKAPTIEISVSQTGRSRLNILKLTPNHKFITLSEAGLIEKEIEKIIKDEQMVLLLDNLPAPYYQLVDPQLAYLVGAIITDGSVYLGKGEDPYPYLGRKITFTQRKDPEKMEFINYVQTCFQNVFNTPLREYKAKISQERIRGRVVKGVATDFVCTQAHPILEIASIKENLISWVLTLPQEATLNFLAGVIDGDGTWNPIHKVINIFNGKEKETAAIVLACLKLGILPYVSKQRGNCFIIQISEKIEEITKYTKRVKASAHLRKYGTKLFSVRQLFNGIPNLAWPFLQKYKRNNLISKEILEKFLLKEKQEIARRFKIKRERYFQILERIRKIVNAPFRMQRVKKVKERKIEEVFNITVQDNHNYVVLTDLFMPIIVANCHGAGRTMSRHAAIRSLSGREIVNQLEKKGIIVKCYSLKGIAEEAPQAYKNVDEVVEVVHKAGLSKKVAKLIPLAVIKGE
;
A
#
# COMPACT_ATOMS: atom_id res chain seq x y z
N MET A 1 6.51 23.02 -31.03
CA MET A 1 6.75 21.58 -30.82
C MET A 1 5.80 20.80 -31.71
N VAL A 2 6.25 19.69 -32.31
CA VAL A 2 5.38 18.81 -33.12
C VAL A 2 5.23 17.49 -32.39
N HIS A 3 4.00 17.12 -32.02
CA HIS A 3 3.68 15.84 -31.37
C HIS A 3 2.64 15.10 -32.19
N CYS A 4 3.10 14.20 -33.06
CA CYS A 4 2.24 13.36 -33.89
C CYS A 4 2.89 11.98 -34.13
N GLY A 5 2.06 11.02 -34.52
CA GLY A 5 2.46 9.64 -34.80
C GLY A 5 2.31 9.27 -36.28
N SER A 6 2.01 7.99 -36.51
CA SER A 6 1.93 7.34 -37.82
C SER A 6 0.56 7.44 -38.52
N ARG A 7 -0.33 8.34 -38.07
CA ARG A 7 -1.57 8.72 -38.76
C ARG A 7 -2.41 7.54 -39.25
N GLY A 8 -2.79 6.66 -38.33
CA GLY A 8 -3.60 5.47 -38.62
C GLY A 8 -2.81 4.24 -39.06
N LEU A 9 -1.73 4.39 -39.85
CA LEU A 9 -0.95 3.26 -40.35
C LEU A 9 -0.41 2.38 -39.21
N GLY A 10 0.19 2.97 -38.18
CA GLY A 10 0.69 2.18 -37.04
C GLY A 10 -0.42 1.55 -36.19
N HIS A 11 -1.59 2.18 -36.13
CA HIS A 11 -2.77 1.60 -35.46
C HIS A 11 -3.26 0.37 -36.23
N GLN A 12 -3.31 0.46 -37.56
CA GLN A 12 -3.71 -0.64 -38.42
C GLN A 12 -2.72 -1.80 -38.34
N VAL A 13 -1.41 -1.51 -38.46
CA VAL A 13 -0.34 -2.51 -38.27
C VAL A 13 -0.52 -3.25 -36.94
N CYS A 14 -0.69 -2.52 -35.83
CA CYS A 14 -0.93 -3.14 -34.52
C CYS A 14 -2.18 -4.03 -34.52
N SER A 15 -3.28 -3.55 -35.09
CA SER A 15 -4.55 -4.28 -35.16
C SER A 15 -4.44 -5.58 -35.97
N ASP A 16 -3.73 -5.54 -37.09
CA ASP A 16 -3.55 -6.69 -37.97
C ASP A 16 -2.69 -7.77 -37.28
N TYR A 17 -1.58 -7.36 -36.66
CA TYR A 17 -0.73 -8.31 -35.92
C TYR A 17 -1.36 -8.83 -34.64
N LEU A 18 -2.23 -8.06 -33.95
CA LEU A 18 -2.99 -8.59 -32.81
C LEU A 18 -3.94 -9.71 -33.25
N ARG A 19 -4.64 -9.55 -34.38
CA ARG A 19 -5.52 -10.59 -34.94
C ARG A 19 -4.74 -11.86 -35.31
N GLU A 20 -3.51 -11.72 -35.81
CA GLU A 20 -2.63 -12.85 -36.12
C GLU A 20 -2.04 -13.49 -34.85
N PHE A 21 -1.62 -12.68 -33.88
CA PHE A 21 -0.90 -13.15 -32.70
C PHE A 21 -1.78 -13.91 -31.73
N ILE A 22 -3.04 -13.50 -31.52
CA ILE A 22 -3.96 -14.18 -30.59
C ILE A 22 -4.08 -15.69 -30.88
N PRO A 23 -4.42 -16.14 -32.10
CA PRO A 23 -4.50 -17.57 -32.40
C PRO A 23 -3.12 -18.25 -32.37
N LEU A 24 -2.05 -17.60 -32.85
CA LEU A 24 -0.69 -18.17 -32.83
C LEU A 24 -0.17 -18.39 -31.41
N MET A 25 -0.39 -17.42 -30.53
CA MET A 25 -0.03 -17.45 -29.11
C MET A 25 -0.65 -18.67 -28.43
N ILE A 26 -1.94 -18.92 -28.66
CA ILE A 26 -2.69 -20.03 -28.04
C ILE A 26 -2.37 -21.37 -28.70
N ASN A 27 -2.38 -21.43 -30.03
CA ASN A 27 -2.38 -22.69 -30.77
C ASN A 27 -0.97 -23.18 -31.09
N LYS A 28 -0.08 -22.29 -31.53
CA LYS A 28 1.27 -22.63 -31.99
C LYS A 28 2.30 -22.53 -30.87
N TYR A 29 2.37 -21.37 -30.20
CA TYR A 29 3.40 -21.07 -29.21
C TYR A 29 3.03 -21.47 -27.78
N LYS A 30 1.76 -21.83 -27.53
CA LYS A 30 1.22 -22.24 -26.24
C LYS A 30 1.56 -21.26 -25.09
N ILE A 31 1.64 -19.96 -25.38
CA ILE A 31 1.95 -18.91 -24.41
C ILE A 31 0.67 -18.56 -23.65
N LYS A 32 0.70 -18.68 -22.33
CA LYS A 32 -0.40 -18.27 -21.44
C LYS A 32 -0.16 -16.85 -20.94
N VAL A 33 -1.14 -15.99 -21.15
CA VAL A 33 -1.14 -14.60 -20.69
C VAL A 33 -2.35 -14.34 -19.80
N PRO A 34 -2.24 -13.40 -18.82
CA PRO A 34 -3.32 -13.12 -17.89
C PRO A 34 -4.53 -12.42 -18.54
N ASP A 35 -4.32 -11.76 -19.68
CA ASP A 35 -5.37 -11.09 -20.47
C ASP A 35 -5.08 -11.29 -21.96
N ARG A 36 -6.12 -11.47 -22.77
CA ARG A 36 -6.00 -11.61 -24.23
C ARG A 36 -5.39 -10.37 -24.89
N GLU A 37 -5.53 -9.19 -24.28
CA GLU A 37 -4.91 -7.94 -24.73
C GLU A 37 -3.37 -7.96 -24.64
N PHE A 38 -2.77 -8.93 -23.94
CA PHE A 38 -1.31 -9.16 -23.92
C PHE A 38 -0.83 -10.11 -25.03
N ALA A 39 -1.56 -10.20 -26.14
CA ALA A 39 -1.21 -11.06 -27.27
C ALA A 39 0.25 -10.88 -27.71
N CYS A 40 1.01 -11.98 -27.75
CA CYS A 40 2.44 -11.97 -28.06
C CYS A 40 2.90 -13.26 -28.74
N VAL A 41 4.06 -13.18 -29.39
CA VAL A 41 4.77 -14.32 -29.99
C VAL A 41 6.26 -14.22 -29.64
N PRO A 42 7.05 -15.32 -29.72
CA PRO A 42 8.48 -15.24 -29.51
C PRO A 42 9.14 -14.21 -30.43
N PHE A 43 10.00 -13.34 -29.89
CA PHE A 43 10.58 -12.21 -30.63
C PHE A 43 11.31 -12.63 -31.92
N ASN A 44 12.03 -13.76 -31.87
CA ASN A 44 12.81 -14.30 -32.98
C ASN A 44 12.01 -15.19 -33.94
N SER A 45 10.72 -15.40 -33.69
CA SER A 45 9.85 -16.15 -34.61
C SER A 45 9.68 -15.42 -35.96
N PRO A 46 9.32 -16.13 -37.04
CA PRO A 46 9.02 -15.48 -38.33
C PRO A 46 7.98 -14.37 -38.18
N GLU A 47 6.94 -14.58 -37.38
CA GLU A 47 5.85 -13.63 -37.15
C GLU A 47 6.32 -12.44 -36.29
N GLY A 48 7.13 -12.70 -35.26
CA GLY A 48 7.75 -11.66 -34.42
C GLY A 48 8.67 -10.73 -35.20
N LYS A 49 9.55 -11.29 -36.06
CA LYS A 49 10.43 -10.50 -36.94
C LYS A 49 9.63 -9.68 -37.96
N ARG A 50 8.57 -10.26 -38.53
CA ARG A 50 7.68 -9.56 -39.47
C ARG A 50 6.96 -8.39 -38.81
N ALA A 51 6.43 -8.61 -37.60
CA ALA A 51 5.76 -7.57 -36.81
C ALA A 51 6.72 -6.43 -36.44
N LEU A 52 7.96 -6.77 -36.06
CA LEU A 52 9.00 -5.78 -35.78
C LEU A 52 9.32 -4.94 -37.03
N ALA A 53 9.46 -5.57 -38.19
CA ALA A 53 9.71 -4.87 -39.46
C ALA A 53 8.53 -3.95 -39.83
N ALA A 54 7.29 -4.41 -39.70
CA ALA A 54 6.09 -3.62 -39.94
C ALA A 54 5.96 -2.44 -38.94
N SER A 55 6.26 -2.66 -37.67
CA SER A 55 6.36 -1.60 -36.67
C SER A 55 7.46 -0.60 -37.01
N GLY A 56 8.58 -1.06 -37.58
CA GLY A 56 9.66 -0.22 -38.09
C GLY A 56 9.21 0.65 -39.27
N ALA A 57 8.47 0.08 -40.22
CA ALA A 57 7.87 0.83 -41.32
C ALA A 57 6.90 1.92 -40.81
N ALA A 58 6.08 1.59 -39.81
CA ALA A 58 5.20 2.57 -39.18
C ALA A 58 5.95 3.69 -38.45
N ALA A 59 7.08 3.38 -37.81
CA ALA A 59 7.94 4.38 -37.20
C ALA A 59 8.59 5.30 -38.26
N ASN A 60 9.07 4.73 -39.37
CA ASN A 60 9.62 5.47 -40.51
C ASN A 60 8.58 6.41 -41.12
N TYR A 61 7.36 5.95 -41.31
CA TYR A 61 6.25 6.80 -41.75
C TYR A 61 6.00 7.97 -40.77
N ALA A 62 6.03 7.71 -39.47
CA ALA A 62 5.87 8.77 -38.46
C ALA A 62 7.01 9.80 -38.50
N TRP A 63 8.27 9.36 -38.70
CA TRP A 63 9.40 10.28 -38.87
C TRP A 63 9.29 11.09 -40.17
N ALA A 64 8.92 10.46 -41.28
CA ALA A 64 8.69 11.15 -42.56
C ALA A 64 7.58 12.21 -42.42
N ASN A 65 6.48 11.87 -41.77
CA ASN A 65 5.39 12.80 -41.47
C ASN A 65 5.88 14.00 -40.63
N ARG A 66 6.63 13.76 -39.54
CA ARG A 66 7.20 14.85 -38.73
C ARG A 66 8.21 15.70 -39.49
N GLN A 67 8.97 15.11 -40.41
CA GLN A 67 9.91 15.83 -41.26
C GLN A 67 9.17 16.74 -42.26
N MET A 68 8.08 16.25 -42.87
CA MET A 68 7.22 17.07 -43.74
C MET A 68 6.59 18.22 -42.97
N ILE A 69 6.03 17.96 -41.78
CA ILE A 69 5.48 19.02 -40.93
C ILE A 69 6.57 20.04 -40.59
N THR A 70 7.78 19.60 -40.25
CA THR A 70 8.92 20.49 -39.97
C THR A 70 9.25 21.38 -41.17
N HIS A 71 9.21 20.85 -42.39
CA HIS A 71 9.39 21.64 -43.61
C HIS A 71 8.31 22.71 -43.78
N PHE A 72 7.03 22.36 -43.60
CA PHE A 72 5.95 23.33 -43.69
C PHE A 72 5.99 24.37 -42.56
N VAL A 73 6.40 23.99 -41.35
CA VAL A 73 6.65 24.94 -40.25
C VAL A 73 7.74 25.93 -40.63
N ARG A 74 8.84 25.48 -41.26
CA ARG A 74 9.91 26.37 -41.76
C ARG A 74 9.41 27.32 -42.84
N LYS A 75 8.59 26.83 -43.78
CA LYS A 75 7.95 27.68 -44.79
C LYS A 75 7.06 28.74 -44.16
N ALA A 76 6.17 28.34 -43.25
CA ALA A 76 5.29 29.28 -42.55
C ALA A 76 6.09 30.32 -41.74
N TRP A 77 7.15 29.90 -41.05
CA TRP A 77 8.05 30.78 -40.30
C TRP A 77 8.70 31.83 -41.20
N LYS A 78 9.27 31.41 -42.34
CA LYS A 78 9.88 32.32 -43.31
C LYS A 78 8.85 33.26 -43.93
N ASN A 79 7.65 32.76 -44.25
CA ASN A 79 6.61 33.58 -44.86
C ASN A 79 6.09 34.68 -43.91
N VAL A 80 5.97 34.38 -42.62
CA VAL A 80 5.43 35.33 -41.63
C VAL A 80 6.49 36.29 -41.10
N LEU A 81 7.70 35.79 -40.81
CA LEU A 81 8.75 36.57 -40.14
C LEU A 81 9.85 37.06 -41.08
N GLY A 82 9.92 36.54 -42.30
CA GLY A 82 11.02 36.82 -43.24
C GLY A 82 12.38 36.48 -42.63
N ASP A 83 13.40 37.25 -43.00
CA ASP A 83 14.76 37.06 -42.48
C ASP A 83 14.90 37.43 -41.00
N ARG A 84 13.98 38.26 -40.47
CA ARG A 84 13.93 38.64 -39.04
C ARG A 84 13.67 37.44 -38.13
N GLY A 85 13.04 36.37 -38.64
CA GLY A 85 12.79 35.15 -37.87
C GLY A 85 14.01 34.25 -37.71
N GLY A 86 15.09 34.47 -38.47
CA GLY A 86 16.27 33.60 -38.44
C GLY A 86 16.00 32.14 -38.85
N LYS A 87 17.03 31.29 -38.72
CA LYS A 87 17.00 29.88 -39.17
C LYS A 87 16.43 28.94 -38.09
N LEU A 88 15.32 28.28 -38.41
CA LEU A 88 14.76 27.21 -37.56
C LEU A 88 15.52 25.89 -37.71
N SER A 89 16.24 25.52 -36.66
CA SER A 89 16.96 24.24 -36.54
C SER A 89 16.19 23.24 -35.69
N LEU A 90 16.18 21.96 -36.10
CA LEU A 90 15.59 20.89 -35.29
C LEU A 90 16.48 20.65 -34.07
N LEU A 91 15.88 20.69 -32.87
CA LEU A 91 16.59 20.37 -31.64
C LEU A 91 16.81 18.86 -31.52
N TYR A 92 15.73 18.08 -31.50
CA TYR A 92 15.76 16.62 -31.37
C TYR A 92 14.39 16.02 -31.74
N ASP A 93 14.35 14.74 -32.12
CA ASP A 93 13.13 13.97 -32.38
C ASP A 93 13.17 12.68 -31.53
N VAL A 94 12.10 12.42 -30.78
CA VAL A 94 11.97 11.23 -29.93
C VAL A 94 10.65 10.51 -30.17
N ALA A 95 10.71 9.19 -30.21
CA ALA A 95 9.55 8.33 -30.15
C ALA A 95 9.22 7.95 -28.69
N HIS A 96 7.94 7.80 -28.38
CA HIS A 96 7.46 7.30 -27.09
C HIS A 96 6.55 6.05 -27.20
N ASN A 97 6.23 5.66 -28.44
CA ASN A 97 5.59 4.40 -28.80
C ASN A 97 6.49 3.70 -29.82
N ILE A 98 7.39 2.84 -29.35
CA ILE A 98 8.39 2.19 -30.21
C ILE A 98 8.96 0.94 -29.53
N ILE A 99 9.47 0.02 -30.35
CA ILE A 99 10.28 -1.11 -29.92
C ILE A 99 11.71 -0.86 -30.40
N LYS A 100 12.70 -0.96 -29.51
CA LYS A 100 14.11 -0.82 -29.85
C LYS A 100 14.90 -1.97 -29.24
N ILE A 101 15.83 -2.53 -30.01
CA ILE A 101 16.81 -3.48 -29.51
C ILE A 101 17.94 -2.65 -28.90
N GLU A 102 18.18 -2.84 -27.61
CA GLU A 102 19.13 -2.03 -26.83
C GLU A 102 19.92 -2.93 -25.88
N LYS A 103 21.15 -2.52 -25.55
CA LYS A 103 22.02 -3.25 -24.65
C LYS A 103 21.95 -2.67 -23.25
N TYR A 104 21.79 -3.53 -22.25
CA TYR A 104 21.75 -3.15 -20.84
C TYR A 104 22.55 -4.12 -19.99
N ASN A 105 23.15 -3.62 -18.91
CA ASN A 105 23.71 -4.48 -17.88
C ASN A 105 22.59 -4.95 -16.95
N ILE A 106 22.24 -6.24 -17.02
CA ILE A 106 21.18 -6.85 -16.23
C ILE A 106 21.80 -7.99 -15.42
N GLU A 107 21.77 -7.85 -14.09
CA GLU A 107 22.38 -8.81 -13.14
C GLU A 107 23.90 -8.98 -13.33
N GLY A 108 24.60 -7.89 -13.70
CA GLY A 108 26.06 -7.91 -13.90
C GLY A 108 26.48 -8.46 -15.27
N LYS A 109 25.54 -8.77 -16.16
CA LYS A 109 25.80 -9.25 -17.53
C LYS A 109 25.23 -8.29 -18.56
N GLU A 110 26.00 -7.96 -19.58
CA GLU A 110 25.47 -7.26 -20.77
C GLU A 110 24.47 -8.19 -21.47
N LYS A 111 23.23 -7.74 -21.59
CA LYS A 111 22.16 -8.43 -22.32
C LYS A 111 21.58 -7.49 -23.37
N GLU A 112 21.35 -8.03 -24.55
CA GLU A 112 20.56 -7.37 -25.57
C GLU A 112 19.08 -7.65 -25.35
N VAL A 113 18.26 -6.60 -25.30
CA VAL A 113 16.83 -6.70 -24.98
C VAL A 113 15.98 -5.86 -25.93
N ALA A 114 14.80 -6.38 -26.26
CA ALA A 114 13.79 -5.65 -27.00
C ALA A 114 12.98 -4.75 -26.06
N VAL A 115 13.35 -3.47 -25.96
CA VAL A 115 12.69 -2.49 -25.11
C VAL A 115 11.41 -2.00 -25.77
N HIS A 116 10.28 -2.39 -25.21
CA HIS A 116 8.96 -1.92 -25.61
C HIS A 116 8.60 -0.65 -24.85
N ARG A 117 8.43 0.46 -25.56
CA ARG A 117 7.98 1.73 -24.99
C ARG A 117 6.59 2.05 -25.50
N LYS A 118 5.66 2.29 -24.57
CA LYS A 118 4.30 2.76 -24.83
C LYS A 118 4.01 3.94 -23.91
N GLY A 119 3.95 5.14 -24.46
CA GLY A 119 3.89 6.40 -23.72
C GLY A 119 5.12 6.68 -22.86
N ALA A 120 6.29 6.15 -23.24
CA ALA A 120 7.55 6.31 -22.50
C ALA A 120 8.68 6.76 -23.42
N THR A 121 9.43 7.77 -23.03
CA THR A 121 10.52 8.35 -23.85
C THR A 121 11.87 7.79 -23.44
N ARG A 122 12.74 7.49 -24.41
CA ARG A 122 14.13 7.11 -24.16
C ARG A 122 14.94 8.29 -23.61
N ALA A 123 15.79 8.02 -22.62
CA ALA A 123 16.55 9.05 -21.91
C ALA A 123 17.99 8.57 -21.62
N PHE A 124 18.81 8.36 -22.66
CA PHE A 124 20.17 7.89 -22.46
C PHE A 124 21.05 8.88 -21.68
N PRO A 125 21.96 8.37 -20.83
CA PRO A 125 22.86 9.19 -20.03
C PRO A 125 23.94 9.87 -20.89
N PRO A 126 24.63 10.89 -20.34
CA PRO A 126 25.82 11.46 -20.96
C PRO A 126 26.85 10.40 -21.33
N GLY A 127 27.48 10.55 -22.50
CA GLY A 127 28.50 9.66 -23.04
C GLY A 127 27.96 8.51 -23.90
N HIS A 128 26.66 8.25 -23.91
CA HIS A 128 26.11 7.11 -24.64
C HIS A 128 26.33 7.23 -26.17
N PRO A 129 26.83 6.18 -26.85
CA PRO A 129 27.27 6.26 -28.24
C PRO A 129 26.15 6.59 -29.24
N GLU A 130 24.91 6.15 -28.98
CA GLU A 130 23.74 6.49 -29.81
C GLU A 130 23.32 7.97 -29.73
N ILE A 131 23.88 8.77 -28.82
CA ILE A 131 23.57 10.20 -28.75
C ILE A 131 24.40 10.93 -29.83
N PRO A 132 23.77 11.80 -30.65
CA PRO A 132 24.50 12.65 -31.59
C PRO A 132 25.58 13.47 -30.89
N GLU A 133 26.72 13.64 -31.55
CA GLU A 133 27.94 14.23 -30.98
C GLU A 133 27.69 15.54 -30.22
N LYS A 134 26.92 16.45 -30.82
CA LYS A 134 26.51 17.73 -30.23
C LYS A 134 25.87 17.63 -28.83
N TYR A 135 25.20 16.52 -28.53
CA TYR A 135 24.50 16.31 -27.25
C TYR A 135 25.15 15.24 -26.37
N ARG A 136 26.16 14.51 -26.88
CA ARG A 136 26.70 13.33 -26.21
C ARG A 136 27.24 13.65 -24.82
N GLN A 137 27.93 14.78 -24.66
CA GLN A 137 28.50 15.19 -23.36
C GLN A 137 27.44 15.58 -22.31
N VAL A 138 26.26 16.00 -22.74
CA VAL A 138 25.21 16.48 -21.82
C VAL A 138 24.12 15.45 -21.54
N GLY A 139 24.01 14.42 -22.39
CA GLY A 139 22.97 13.38 -22.32
C GLY A 139 21.91 13.55 -23.40
N GLN A 140 21.03 12.55 -23.54
CA GLN A 140 20.01 12.58 -24.59
C GLN A 140 18.94 13.64 -24.28
N PRO A 141 18.59 14.53 -25.22
CA PRO A 141 17.43 15.40 -25.07
C PRO A 141 16.14 14.58 -24.94
N VAL A 142 15.39 14.83 -23.87
CA VAL A 142 14.10 14.18 -23.56
C VAL A 142 12.99 15.22 -23.73
N ILE A 143 12.08 14.97 -24.66
CA ILE A 143 10.97 15.89 -24.95
C ILE A 143 9.70 15.34 -24.30
N ILE A 144 9.15 16.07 -23.34
CA ILE A 144 7.89 15.77 -22.69
C ILE A 144 6.82 16.70 -23.27
N PRO A 145 5.92 16.19 -24.11
CA PRO A 145 4.99 17.03 -24.84
C PRO A 145 3.92 17.66 -23.96
N GLY A 146 3.67 17.09 -22.78
CA GLY A 146 2.52 17.45 -21.95
C GLY A 146 1.21 16.98 -22.57
N SER A 147 0.13 17.68 -22.25
CA SER A 147 -1.20 17.49 -22.80
C SER A 147 -1.72 18.81 -23.35
N MET A 148 -2.91 18.79 -23.93
CA MET A 148 -3.48 19.97 -24.57
C MET A 148 -3.63 21.13 -23.59
N GLY A 149 -2.94 22.25 -23.86
CA GLY A 149 -2.99 23.46 -23.05
C GLY A 149 -2.15 23.44 -21.77
N THR A 150 -1.41 22.36 -21.51
CA THR A 150 -0.37 22.35 -20.47
C THR A 150 0.98 22.74 -21.04
N ALA A 151 1.94 23.03 -20.17
CA ALA A 151 3.31 23.22 -20.59
C ALA A 151 3.90 21.95 -21.23
N SER A 152 4.94 22.14 -22.03
CA SER A 152 5.84 21.07 -22.47
C SER A 152 7.21 21.29 -21.86
N TYR A 153 8.02 20.25 -21.76
CA TYR A 153 9.35 20.34 -21.17
C TYR A 153 10.42 19.70 -22.04
N VAL A 154 11.60 20.32 -22.03
CA VAL A 154 12.85 19.69 -22.46
C VAL A 154 13.61 19.32 -21.21
N LEU A 155 13.96 18.05 -21.11
CA LEU A 155 14.89 17.53 -20.12
C LEU A 155 16.10 16.92 -20.83
N VAL A 156 17.06 16.48 -20.05
CA VAL A 156 18.19 15.69 -20.53
C VAL A 156 18.35 14.43 -19.68
N GLY A 157 18.64 13.31 -20.33
CA GLY A 157 18.92 12.04 -19.66
C GLY A 157 20.16 12.13 -18.78
N THR A 158 20.14 11.40 -17.67
CA THR A 158 21.19 11.39 -16.63
C THR A 158 21.62 9.96 -16.36
N LYS A 159 22.75 9.77 -15.66
CA LYS A 159 23.21 8.41 -15.27
C LYS A 159 22.22 7.76 -14.30
N GLU A 160 21.66 8.55 -13.40
CA GLU A 160 20.63 8.15 -12.44
C GLU A 160 19.30 7.80 -13.14
N GLY A 161 19.12 8.17 -14.42
CA GLY A 161 17.97 7.77 -15.23
C GLY A 161 17.82 6.24 -15.39
N GLU A 162 18.90 5.47 -15.22
CA GLU A 162 18.83 4.01 -15.10
C GLU A 162 17.96 3.58 -13.91
N GLU A 163 17.82 4.42 -12.87
CA GLU A 163 16.93 4.14 -11.76
C GLU A 163 15.44 4.16 -12.11
N ALA A 164 15.06 4.76 -13.24
CA ALA A 164 13.69 4.75 -13.72
C ALA A 164 13.22 3.33 -14.14
N PHE A 165 14.16 2.40 -14.35
CA PHE A 165 13.85 0.98 -14.50
C PHE A 165 13.44 0.31 -13.19
N TYR A 166 13.70 0.95 -12.05
CA TYR A 166 13.58 0.34 -10.75
C TYR A 166 12.41 0.92 -9.94
N SER A 167 11.49 0.06 -9.51
CA SER A 167 10.41 0.46 -8.60
C SER A 167 10.90 0.65 -7.17
N THR A 168 10.18 1.42 -6.35
CA THR A 168 10.39 1.51 -4.89
C THR A 168 10.13 0.16 -4.25
N CYS A 169 10.83 -0.21 -3.16
CA CYS A 169 10.75 -1.57 -2.60
C CYS A 169 10.92 -1.62 -1.07
N PHE A 170 10.60 -2.77 -0.47
CA PHE A 170 10.85 -3.15 0.93
C PHE A 170 11.88 -4.27 1.01
N THR A 171 12.53 -4.46 2.17
CA THR A 171 13.40 -5.63 2.36
C THR A 171 12.60 -6.93 2.42
N GLY A 172 13.26 -8.05 2.11
CA GLY A 172 12.60 -9.36 2.03
C GLY A 172 11.91 -9.85 3.30
N ASP A 173 12.38 -9.42 4.48
CA ASP A 173 11.82 -9.74 5.79
C ASP A 173 10.59 -8.91 6.18
N THR A 174 10.25 -7.88 5.39
CA THR A 174 9.07 -7.06 5.63
C THR A 174 7.81 -7.92 5.51
N LYS A 175 6.96 -7.85 6.54
CA LYS A 175 5.73 -8.63 6.66
C LYS A 175 4.57 -7.96 5.91
N ILE A 176 3.78 -8.76 5.20
CA ILE A 176 2.56 -8.36 4.52
C ILE A 176 1.39 -9.15 5.09
N LEU A 177 0.29 -8.44 5.35
CA LEU A 177 -0.97 -9.05 5.71
C LEU A 177 -1.71 -9.51 4.44
N THR A 178 -2.07 -10.79 4.39
CA THR A 178 -2.84 -11.42 3.31
C THR A 178 -4.10 -12.10 3.83
N ASP A 179 -5.01 -12.50 2.95
CA ASP A 179 -6.21 -13.29 3.28
C ASP A 179 -5.87 -14.68 3.86
N LYS A 180 -4.64 -15.15 3.65
CA LYS A 180 -4.12 -16.43 4.13
C LYS A 180 -3.23 -16.30 5.36
N GLY A 181 -3.14 -15.10 5.95
CA GLY A 181 -2.30 -14.81 7.11
C GLY A 181 -1.16 -13.84 6.79
N ILE A 182 -0.14 -13.82 7.64
CA ILE A 182 0.99 -12.88 7.53
C ILE A 182 2.18 -13.63 6.97
N PHE A 183 2.74 -13.09 5.89
CA PHE A 183 3.91 -13.63 5.22
C PHE A 183 4.93 -12.51 4.97
N THR A 184 6.21 -12.86 4.97
CA THR A 184 7.28 -11.99 4.49
C THR A 184 7.22 -11.84 2.97
N PHE A 185 7.80 -10.76 2.43
CA PHE A 185 7.92 -10.60 0.98
C PHE A 185 8.61 -11.79 0.30
N VAL A 186 9.63 -12.36 0.94
CA VAL A 186 10.33 -13.55 0.41
C VAL A 186 9.39 -14.76 0.31
N GLU A 187 8.57 -15.00 1.33
CA GLU A 187 7.60 -16.10 1.32
C GLU A 187 6.53 -15.90 0.26
N ILE A 188 5.98 -14.68 0.13
CA ILE A 188 5.00 -14.37 -0.92
C ILE A 188 5.64 -14.52 -2.30
N TYR A 189 6.88 -14.04 -2.49
CA TYR A 189 7.61 -14.17 -3.76
C TYR A 189 7.75 -15.63 -4.19
N LYS A 190 8.18 -16.51 -3.28
CA LYS A 190 8.29 -17.94 -3.54
C LYS A 190 6.92 -18.55 -3.85
N LYS A 191 5.91 -18.30 -3.00
CA LYS A 191 4.57 -18.87 -3.17
C LYS A 191 3.89 -18.46 -4.48
N ILE A 192 4.04 -17.21 -4.91
CA ILE A 192 3.49 -16.72 -6.19
C ILE A 192 4.24 -17.34 -7.38
N LEU A 193 5.58 -17.36 -7.37
CA LEU A 193 6.35 -17.81 -8.53
C LEU A 193 6.49 -19.33 -8.65
N GLU A 194 6.64 -20.04 -7.54
CA GLU A 194 6.86 -21.49 -7.51
C GLU A 194 5.53 -22.24 -7.52
N ASN A 195 4.54 -21.77 -6.75
CA ASN A 195 3.27 -22.48 -6.56
C ASN A 195 2.09 -21.84 -7.31
N ASN A 196 2.31 -20.75 -8.05
CA ASN A 196 1.26 -19.97 -8.74
C ASN A 196 0.11 -19.58 -7.77
N GLU A 197 0.45 -19.34 -6.51
CA GLU A 197 -0.51 -19.07 -5.45
C GLU A 197 -1.04 -17.64 -5.55
N LYS A 198 -2.36 -17.46 -5.36
CA LYS A 198 -3.00 -16.14 -5.35
C LYS A 198 -3.20 -15.66 -3.91
N PHE A 199 -3.03 -14.35 -3.71
CA PHE A 199 -3.24 -13.66 -2.44
C PHE A 199 -4.11 -12.42 -2.64
N LEU A 200 -4.96 -12.15 -1.67
CA LEU A 200 -5.60 -10.85 -1.47
C LEU A 200 -4.88 -10.11 -0.34
N VAL A 201 -4.76 -8.79 -0.48
CA VAL A 201 -4.18 -7.91 0.53
C VAL A 201 -5.15 -6.77 0.84
N PRO A 202 -5.20 -6.28 2.09
CA PRO A 202 -6.04 -5.15 2.44
C PRO A 202 -5.48 -3.88 1.78
N SER A 203 -6.37 -3.14 1.13
CA SER A 203 -6.05 -1.97 0.32
C SER A 203 -7.07 -0.86 0.57
N LEU A 204 -6.60 0.37 0.73
CA LEU A 204 -7.44 1.53 0.98
C LEU A 204 -8.05 2.06 -0.32
N ASN A 205 -9.36 2.01 -0.44
CA ASN A 205 -10.06 2.71 -1.51
C ASN A 205 -9.99 4.23 -1.24
N ARG A 206 -9.43 4.98 -2.20
CA ARG A 206 -9.13 6.41 -2.03
C ARG A 206 -10.36 7.31 -2.15
N GLU A 207 -11.46 6.78 -2.66
CA GLU A 207 -12.72 7.49 -2.84
C GLU A 207 -13.67 7.26 -1.66
N THR A 208 -13.82 6.01 -1.24
CA THR A 208 -14.71 5.62 -0.13
C THR A 208 -14.04 5.71 1.25
N TYR A 209 -12.71 5.75 1.28
CA TYR A 209 -11.87 5.63 2.47
C TYR A 209 -12.03 4.31 3.23
N GLN A 210 -12.64 3.29 2.62
CA GLN A 210 -12.80 1.97 3.22
C GLN A 210 -11.67 1.03 2.79
N ILE A 211 -11.50 -0.05 3.55
CA ILE A 211 -10.51 -1.09 3.27
C ILE A 211 -11.20 -2.21 2.49
N GLU A 212 -10.58 -2.60 1.39
CA GLU A 212 -11.03 -3.64 0.49
C GLU A 212 -9.91 -4.67 0.31
N TRP A 213 -10.28 -5.94 0.20
CA TRP A 213 -9.34 -7.01 -0.12
C TRP A 213 -9.13 -7.07 -1.63
N LYS A 214 -7.91 -6.80 -2.09
CA LYS A 214 -7.57 -6.71 -3.52
C LYS A 214 -6.46 -7.70 -3.87
N PRO A 215 -6.49 -8.31 -5.06
CA PRO A 215 -5.49 -9.29 -5.45
C PRO A 215 -4.13 -8.66 -5.73
N ILE A 216 -3.08 -9.42 -5.41
CA ILE A 216 -1.72 -9.16 -5.89
C ILE A 216 -1.66 -9.57 -7.36
N VAL A 217 -1.43 -8.60 -8.25
CA VAL A 217 -1.36 -8.82 -9.71
C VAL A 217 0.07 -9.00 -10.20
N ARG A 218 1.06 -8.54 -9.44
CA ARG A 218 2.47 -8.68 -9.77
C ARG A 218 3.30 -8.67 -8.50
N ILE A 219 4.41 -9.42 -8.53
CA ILE A 219 5.47 -9.32 -7.54
C ILE A 219 6.80 -9.06 -8.24
N MET A 220 7.71 -8.37 -7.56
CA MET A 220 9.05 -8.07 -8.07
C MET A 220 10.12 -8.23 -7.01
N LYS A 221 11.35 -8.43 -7.48
CA LYS A 221 12.58 -8.54 -6.69
C LYS A 221 13.69 -7.78 -7.42
N ARG A 222 14.53 -7.04 -6.68
CA ARG A 222 15.76 -6.40 -7.18
C ARG A 222 16.77 -6.17 -6.05
N LYS A 223 17.93 -5.59 -6.37
CA LYS A 223 18.85 -5.03 -5.35
C LYS A 223 18.73 -3.51 -5.30
N ALA A 224 18.76 -2.94 -4.10
CA ALA A 224 18.68 -1.49 -3.90
C ALA A 224 19.29 -1.06 -2.56
N PRO A 225 19.76 0.19 -2.42
CA PRO A 225 20.07 0.77 -1.11
C PRO A 225 18.79 0.92 -0.28
N THR A 226 18.90 0.67 1.02
CA THR A 226 17.76 0.76 1.96
C THR A 226 18.05 1.67 3.15
N ILE A 227 16.99 2.10 3.80
CA ILE A 227 17.01 2.84 5.06
C ILE A 227 16.19 2.09 6.10
N GLU A 228 16.49 2.32 7.38
CA GLU A 228 15.62 1.92 8.48
C GLU A 228 14.84 3.13 8.98
N ILE A 229 13.54 2.93 9.16
CA ILE A 229 12.66 3.91 9.79
C ILE A 229 12.06 3.30 11.05
N SER A 230 11.77 4.15 12.02
CA SER A 230 11.04 3.80 13.23
C SER A 230 9.68 4.47 13.23
N VAL A 231 8.65 3.75 13.69
CA VAL A 231 7.27 4.25 13.76
C VAL A 231 6.77 4.24 15.18
N SER A 232 6.50 5.42 15.75
CA SER A 232 6.03 5.57 17.13
C SER A 232 5.16 6.81 17.32
N GLN A 233 4.26 6.78 18.30
CA GLN A 233 3.34 7.89 18.57
C GLN A 233 4.09 9.16 18.99
N THR A 234 5.12 9.02 19.82
CA THR A 234 5.93 10.14 20.32
C THR A 234 7.06 10.52 19.38
N GLY A 235 7.46 9.65 18.45
CA GLY A 235 8.66 9.79 17.64
C GLY A 235 9.97 9.56 18.41
N ARG A 236 9.90 9.16 19.70
CA ARG A 236 11.10 8.93 20.54
C ARG A 236 11.60 7.50 20.48
N SER A 237 10.69 6.53 20.34
CA SER A 237 11.08 5.12 20.26
C SER A 237 11.69 4.80 18.91
N ARG A 238 12.84 4.11 18.94
CA ARG A 238 13.58 3.62 17.76
C ARG A 238 13.50 2.10 17.59
N LEU A 239 12.56 1.43 18.26
CA LEU A 239 12.51 -0.05 18.32
C LEU A 239 11.56 -0.68 17.29
N ASN A 240 10.51 0.03 16.88
CA ASN A 240 9.52 -0.48 15.95
C ASN A 240 9.93 -0.15 14.51
N ILE A 241 10.63 -1.09 13.85
CA ILE A 241 11.37 -0.83 12.61
C ILE A 241 10.60 -1.28 11.36
N LEU A 242 10.81 -0.54 10.27
CA LEU A 242 10.52 -0.93 8.90
C LEU A 242 11.73 -0.61 8.02
N LYS A 243 12.05 -1.47 7.05
CA LYS A 243 13.23 -1.35 6.18
C LYS A 243 12.80 -1.29 4.72
N LEU A 244 13.27 -0.29 4.00
CA LEU A 244 12.74 0.06 2.68
C LEU A 244 13.66 0.97 1.88
N THR A 245 13.37 1.15 0.59
CA THR A 245 14.07 2.14 -0.23
C THR A 245 13.68 3.57 0.17
N PRO A 246 14.63 4.53 0.16
CA PRO A 246 14.40 5.90 0.63
C PRO A 246 13.30 6.67 -0.13
N ASN A 247 13.08 6.30 -1.39
CA ASN A 247 12.08 6.88 -2.27
C ASN A 247 10.70 6.18 -2.19
N HIS A 248 10.49 5.21 -1.29
CA HIS A 248 9.19 4.54 -1.19
C HIS A 248 8.08 5.52 -0.81
N LYS A 249 6.95 5.47 -1.54
CA LYS A 249 5.79 6.34 -1.28
C LYS A 249 4.87 5.73 -0.24
N PHE A 250 4.38 6.57 0.66
CA PHE A 250 3.37 6.24 1.66
C PHE A 250 2.11 7.05 1.37
N ILE A 251 0.96 6.50 1.76
CA ILE A 251 -0.26 7.30 1.79
C ILE A 251 -0.22 8.16 3.06
N THR A 252 -0.44 9.46 2.88
CA THR A 252 -0.52 10.43 3.96
C THR A 252 -1.59 11.49 3.67
N LEU A 253 -1.77 12.46 4.57
CA LEU A 253 -2.76 13.52 4.44
C LEU A 253 -2.14 14.86 4.01
N SER A 254 -2.86 15.59 3.19
CA SER A 254 -2.67 17.03 2.92
C SER A 254 -4.01 17.64 2.53
N GLU A 255 -4.35 18.84 3.02
CA GLU A 255 -5.56 19.60 2.62
C GLU A 255 -6.85 18.76 2.67
N ALA A 256 -7.05 18.05 3.77
CA ALA A 256 -8.17 17.12 3.94
C ALA A 256 -8.30 16.06 2.83
N GLY A 257 -7.19 15.64 2.21
CA GLY A 257 -7.16 14.60 1.18
C GLY A 257 -6.03 13.59 1.38
N LEU A 258 -6.19 12.41 0.77
CA LEU A 258 -5.13 11.41 0.67
C LEU A 258 -4.14 11.81 -0.44
N ILE A 259 -2.85 11.84 -0.11
CA ILE A 259 -1.76 12.06 -1.07
C ILE A 259 -0.73 10.95 -0.93
N GLU A 260 0.07 10.76 -1.97
CA GLU A 260 1.26 9.92 -1.91
C GLU A 260 2.49 10.79 -1.69
N LYS A 261 3.36 10.38 -0.76
CA LYS A 261 4.61 11.10 -0.51
C LYS A 261 5.74 10.14 -0.18
N GLU A 262 6.92 10.43 -0.72
CA GLU A 262 8.14 9.66 -0.44
C GLU A 262 8.49 9.73 1.05
N ILE A 263 8.94 8.60 1.59
CA ILE A 263 9.22 8.46 3.01
C ILE A 263 10.31 9.43 3.50
N GLU A 264 11.34 9.70 2.70
CA GLU A 264 12.35 10.71 3.05
C GLU A 264 11.76 12.12 3.15
N LYS A 265 10.84 12.50 2.26
CA LYS A 265 10.14 13.79 2.33
C LYS A 265 9.23 13.85 3.55
N ILE A 266 8.55 12.76 3.89
CA ILE A 266 7.72 12.67 5.11
C ILE A 266 8.58 12.89 6.36
N ILE A 267 9.74 12.23 6.42
CA ILE A 267 10.69 12.36 7.54
C ILE A 267 11.24 13.79 7.63
N LYS A 268 11.68 14.36 6.50
CA LYS A 268 12.22 15.72 6.41
C LYS A 268 11.22 16.78 6.89
N ASP A 269 9.95 16.64 6.49
CA ASP A 269 8.90 17.61 6.80
C ASP A 269 8.22 17.35 8.16
N GLU A 270 8.73 16.37 8.93
CA GLU A 270 8.19 15.89 10.19
C GLU A 270 6.70 15.52 10.13
N GLN A 271 6.30 14.97 8.99
CA GLN A 271 4.95 14.50 8.73
C GLN A 271 4.75 13.08 9.26
N MET A 272 3.51 12.63 9.19
CA MET A 272 3.06 11.34 9.70
C MET A 272 2.60 10.44 8.57
N VAL A 273 2.57 9.14 8.84
CA VAL A 273 2.06 8.11 7.91
C VAL A 273 0.71 7.59 8.39
N LEU A 274 -0.08 7.02 7.48
CA LEU A 274 -1.35 6.36 7.83
C LEU A 274 -1.13 4.93 8.30
N LEU A 275 -1.82 4.59 9.39
CA LEU A 275 -1.88 3.25 9.93
C LEU A 275 -3.31 2.75 9.85
N LEU A 276 -3.48 1.51 9.42
CA LEU A 276 -4.75 0.81 9.53
C LEU A 276 -5.10 0.64 11.01
N ASP A 277 -6.33 0.95 11.41
CA ASP A 277 -6.77 0.74 12.78
C ASP A 277 -8.08 -0.03 12.90
N ASN A 278 -8.70 -0.38 11.77
CA ASN A 278 -9.82 -1.31 11.70
C ASN A 278 -9.68 -2.19 10.46
N LEU A 279 -9.64 -3.51 10.64
CA LEU A 279 -9.44 -4.49 9.57
C LEU A 279 -10.72 -5.30 9.34
N PRO A 280 -11.43 -5.12 8.21
CA PRO A 280 -12.53 -6.00 7.85
C PRO A 280 -12.02 -7.41 7.51
N ALA A 281 -12.80 -8.44 7.83
CA ALA A 281 -12.48 -9.81 7.43
C ALA A 281 -12.53 -9.95 5.89
N PRO A 282 -11.68 -10.78 5.27
CA PRO A 282 -11.78 -11.08 3.84
C PRO A 282 -13.07 -11.85 3.52
N TYR A 283 -13.46 -12.72 4.45
CA TYR A 283 -14.72 -13.46 4.50
C TYR A 283 -14.95 -13.90 5.94
N TYR A 284 -16.19 -14.21 6.31
CA TYR A 284 -16.54 -14.67 7.65
C TYR A 284 -16.80 -16.17 7.65
N GLN A 285 -16.30 -16.85 8.68
CA GLN A 285 -16.64 -18.24 8.99
C GLN A 285 -17.59 -18.28 10.18
N LEU A 286 -18.56 -19.19 10.18
CA LEU A 286 -19.38 -19.43 11.36
C LEU A 286 -18.54 -20.21 12.37
N VAL A 287 -18.21 -19.57 13.49
CA VAL A 287 -17.39 -20.15 14.56
C VAL A 287 -18.11 -19.93 15.88
N ASP A 288 -18.27 -21.01 16.65
CA ASP A 288 -18.84 -20.95 18.00
C ASP A 288 -17.98 -20.00 18.87
N PRO A 289 -18.58 -18.95 19.48
CA PRO A 289 -17.87 -18.08 20.41
C PRO A 289 -17.19 -18.83 21.58
N GLN A 290 -17.74 -19.95 22.05
CA GLN A 290 -17.12 -20.77 23.10
C GLN A 290 -15.85 -21.47 22.62
N LEU A 291 -15.84 -21.97 21.36
CA LEU A 291 -14.62 -22.49 20.73
C LEU A 291 -13.59 -21.37 20.59
N ALA A 292 -14.02 -20.16 20.23
CA ALA A 292 -13.12 -19.01 20.12
C ALA A 292 -12.44 -18.66 21.45
N TYR A 293 -13.23 -18.60 22.53
CA TYR A 293 -12.72 -18.40 23.89
C TYR A 293 -11.73 -19.50 24.28
N LEU A 294 -12.10 -20.76 24.04
CA LEU A 294 -11.29 -21.92 24.39
C LEU A 294 -9.94 -21.92 23.67
N VAL A 295 -9.92 -21.62 22.37
CA VAL A 295 -8.67 -21.49 21.61
C VAL A 295 -7.81 -20.38 22.20
N GLY A 296 -8.40 -19.23 22.55
CA GLY A 296 -7.71 -18.12 23.21
C GLY A 296 -7.03 -18.54 24.52
N ALA A 297 -7.73 -19.30 25.37
CA ALA A 297 -7.21 -19.81 26.63
C ALA A 297 -6.12 -20.89 26.44
N ILE A 298 -6.27 -21.77 25.44
CA ILE A 298 -5.31 -22.85 25.17
C ILE A 298 -4.01 -22.33 24.55
N ILE A 299 -4.03 -21.26 23.74
CA ILE A 299 -2.78 -20.72 23.17
C ILE A 299 -1.89 -20.03 24.23
N THR A 300 -2.49 -19.53 25.31
CA THR A 300 -1.80 -18.88 26.43
C THR A 300 -1.39 -19.86 27.52
N ASP A 301 -2.36 -20.58 28.10
CA ASP A 301 -2.18 -21.44 29.28
C ASP A 301 -2.16 -22.94 28.94
N GLY A 302 -2.11 -23.28 27.66
CA GLY A 302 -2.25 -24.66 27.18
C GLY A 302 -1.23 -25.12 26.17
N SER A 303 -1.28 -26.41 25.89
CA SER A 303 -0.42 -27.09 24.92
C SER A 303 -1.21 -28.19 24.21
N VAL A 304 -0.85 -28.42 22.95
CA VAL A 304 -1.42 -29.47 22.12
C VAL A 304 -0.26 -30.30 21.59
N TYR A 305 -0.29 -31.59 21.87
CA TYR A 305 0.74 -32.54 21.46
C TYR A 305 0.14 -33.52 20.46
N LEU A 306 0.85 -33.75 19.35
CA LEU A 306 0.46 -34.66 18.26
C LEU A 306 1.44 -35.85 18.11
N GLY A 307 2.14 -36.23 19.18
CA GLY A 307 3.17 -37.27 19.12
C GLY A 307 2.65 -38.65 18.72
N LYS A 308 3.55 -39.49 18.21
CA LYS A 308 3.32 -40.95 18.14
C LYS A 308 3.49 -41.48 19.56
N GLY A 309 2.48 -42.15 20.11
CA GLY A 309 2.63 -42.81 21.41
C GLY A 309 3.73 -43.88 21.37
N GLU A 310 4.22 -44.28 22.54
CA GLU A 310 5.10 -45.45 22.68
C GLU A 310 4.26 -46.69 22.97
N ASP A 311 4.68 -47.85 22.48
CA ASP A 311 4.05 -49.15 22.73
C ASP A 311 4.16 -49.52 24.23
N PRO A 312 3.12 -50.05 24.92
CA PRO A 312 1.83 -50.55 24.44
C PRO A 312 0.71 -49.50 24.31
N TYR A 313 1.04 -48.21 24.34
CA TYR A 313 0.08 -47.11 24.38
C TYR A 313 0.20 -46.16 23.17
N PRO A 314 -0.22 -46.60 21.96
CA PRO A 314 -0.11 -45.82 20.73
C PRO A 314 -0.88 -44.48 20.77
N TYR A 315 -1.87 -44.36 21.66
CA TYR A 315 -2.65 -43.14 21.91
C TYR A 315 -2.03 -42.18 22.94
N LEU A 316 -0.97 -42.57 23.67
CA LEU A 316 -0.38 -41.80 24.76
C LEU A 316 0.39 -40.53 24.31
N GLY A 317 0.62 -40.37 23.01
CA GLY A 317 1.37 -39.24 22.44
C GLY A 317 0.53 -38.00 22.12
N ARG A 318 -0.81 -38.13 22.07
CA ARG A 318 -1.72 -37.05 21.69
C ARG A 318 -2.52 -36.55 22.88
N LYS A 319 -2.39 -35.27 23.20
CA LYS A 319 -3.18 -34.65 24.28
C LYS A 319 -3.30 -33.14 24.11
N ILE A 320 -4.42 -32.62 24.58
CA ILE A 320 -4.55 -31.20 24.95
C ILE A 320 -4.33 -31.11 26.45
N THR A 321 -3.51 -30.15 26.88
CA THR A 321 -3.33 -29.81 28.28
C THR A 321 -3.61 -28.33 28.46
N PHE A 322 -4.46 -28.00 29.44
CA PHE A 322 -4.67 -26.66 29.96
C PHE A 322 -4.15 -26.65 31.40
N THR A 323 -3.15 -25.81 31.68
CA THR A 323 -2.46 -25.80 32.97
C THR A 323 -2.81 -24.52 33.72
N GLN A 324 -3.36 -24.64 34.93
CA GLN A 324 -3.69 -23.45 35.72
C GLN A 324 -3.61 -23.68 37.23
N ARG A 325 -3.30 -22.62 37.99
CA ARG A 325 -3.35 -22.61 39.45
C ARG A 325 -4.79 -22.41 39.92
N LYS A 326 -5.22 -23.21 40.90
CA LYS A 326 -6.56 -23.15 41.49
C LYS A 326 -6.67 -22.07 42.56
N ASP A 327 -6.32 -20.86 42.20
CA ASP A 327 -6.49 -19.69 43.06
C ASP A 327 -7.95 -19.21 42.97
N PRO A 328 -8.56 -18.65 44.03
CA PRO A 328 -9.96 -18.19 44.02
C PRO A 328 -10.29 -17.26 42.84
N GLU A 329 -9.35 -16.36 42.49
CA GLU A 329 -9.49 -15.42 41.37
C GLU A 329 -9.51 -16.11 39.98
N LYS A 330 -9.00 -17.33 39.87
CA LYS A 330 -8.91 -18.08 38.60
C LYS A 330 -9.98 -19.17 38.46
N MET A 331 -10.72 -19.48 39.52
CA MET A 331 -11.72 -20.55 39.51
C MET A 331 -12.85 -20.29 38.50
N GLU A 332 -13.34 -19.05 38.38
CA GLU A 332 -14.36 -18.70 37.37
C GLU A 332 -13.86 -18.97 35.95
N PHE A 333 -12.60 -18.61 35.66
CA PHE A 333 -11.95 -18.88 34.39
C PHE A 333 -11.78 -20.38 34.12
N ILE A 334 -11.26 -21.14 35.09
CA ILE A 334 -11.08 -22.59 34.97
C ILE A 334 -12.41 -23.30 34.70
N ASN A 335 -13.45 -22.97 35.46
CA ASN A 335 -14.79 -23.57 35.31
C ASN A 335 -15.40 -23.23 33.96
N TYR A 336 -15.21 -21.99 33.49
CA TYR A 336 -15.71 -21.57 32.18
C TYR A 336 -14.95 -22.27 31.03
N VAL A 337 -13.62 -22.44 31.12
CA VAL A 337 -12.85 -23.22 30.13
C VAL A 337 -13.34 -24.66 30.06
N GLN A 338 -13.59 -25.30 31.21
CA GLN A 338 -14.16 -26.66 31.24
C GLN A 338 -15.57 -26.71 30.63
N THR A 339 -16.41 -25.72 30.93
CA THR A 339 -17.76 -25.60 30.37
C THR A 339 -17.72 -25.43 28.85
N CYS A 340 -16.89 -24.52 28.35
CA CYS A 340 -16.68 -24.33 26.91
C CYS A 340 -16.20 -25.63 26.25
N PHE A 341 -15.24 -26.32 26.85
CA PHE A 341 -14.71 -27.56 26.31
C PHE A 341 -15.79 -28.66 26.26
N GLN A 342 -16.59 -28.81 27.32
CA GLN A 342 -17.71 -29.75 27.36
C GLN A 342 -18.79 -29.39 26.32
N ASN A 343 -19.16 -28.12 26.18
CA ASN A 343 -20.21 -27.70 25.26
C ASN A 343 -19.80 -27.88 23.79
N VAL A 344 -18.55 -27.53 23.46
CA VAL A 344 -18.03 -27.59 22.08
C VAL A 344 -17.77 -29.04 21.65
N PHE A 345 -17.21 -29.87 22.53
CA PHE A 345 -16.74 -31.22 22.15
C PHE A 345 -17.54 -32.37 22.76
N ASN A 346 -18.53 -32.07 23.61
CA ASN A 346 -19.29 -33.06 24.38
C ASN A 346 -18.41 -34.00 25.24
N THR A 347 -17.24 -33.51 25.66
CA THR A 347 -16.25 -34.27 26.44
C THR A 347 -15.64 -33.37 27.51
N PRO A 348 -15.37 -33.85 28.73
CA PRO A 348 -14.75 -33.03 29.76
C PRO A 348 -13.22 -33.02 29.68
N LEU A 349 -12.60 -31.93 30.12
CA LEU A 349 -11.17 -31.92 30.47
C LEU A 349 -11.00 -32.59 31.83
N ARG A 350 -10.25 -33.70 31.88
CA ARG A 350 -10.02 -34.44 33.14
C ARG A 350 -8.87 -33.82 33.91
N GLU A 351 -9.05 -33.67 35.21
CA GLU A 351 -8.01 -33.19 36.10
C GLU A 351 -6.93 -34.26 36.32
N TYR A 352 -5.67 -33.87 36.18
CA TYR A 352 -4.48 -34.69 36.41
C TYR A 352 -3.54 -34.06 37.46
N LYS A 353 -2.58 -34.85 37.95
CA LYS A 353 -1.70 -34.53 39.09
C LYS A 353 -1.18 -33.09 39.08
N ALA A 354 -1.31 -32.46 40.24
CA ALA A 354 -0.79 -31.12 40.50
C ALA A 354 0.75 -31.12 40.49
N LYS A 355 1.36 -30.26 39.66
CA LYS A 355 2.81 -30.07 39.62
C LYS A 355 3.21 -29.00 40.63
N ILE A 356 4.13 -29.34 41.53
CA ILE A 356 4.70 -28.40 42.49
C ILE A 356 5.87 -27.69 41.81
N SER A 357 5.71 -26.39 41.55
CA SER A 357 6.79 -25.52 41.09
C SER A 357 7.40 -24.76 42.28
N GLN A 358 8.72 -24.74 42.38
CA GLN A 358 9.47 -23.87 43.28
C GLN A 358 10.26 -22.87 42.45
N GLU A 359 9.87 -21.60 42.48
CA GLU A 359 10.59 -20.54 41.78
C GLU A 359 11.13 -19.51 42.77
N ARG A 360 12.36 -19.04 42.55
CA ARG A 360 12.96 -17.94 43.30
C ARG A 360 12.69 -16.62 42.59
N ILE A 361 11.73 -15.85 43.09
CA ILE A 361 11.47 -14.49 42.60
C ILE A 361 12.10 -13.50 43.58
N ARG A 362 13.12 -12.76 43.12
CA ARG A 362 13.84 -11.74 43.92
C ARG A 362 14.34 -12.27 45.28
N GLY A 363 14.88 -13.48 45.30
CA GLY A 363 15.42 -14.12 46.51
C GLY A 363 14.40 -14.83 47.42
N ARG A 364 13.09 -14.69 47.16
CA ARG A 364 12.02 -15.41 47.90
C ARG A 364 11.62 -16.68 47.15
N VAL A 365 11.51 -17.80 47.88
CA VAL A 365 11.01 -19.07 47.32
C VAL A 365 9.49 -19.00 47.27
N VAL A 366 8.94 -18.97 46.06
CA VAL A 366 7.50 -19.05 45.82
C VAL A 366 7.19 -20.50 45.44
N LYS A 367 6.45 -21.19 46.32
CA LYS A 367 5.86 -22.51 46.02
C LYS A 367 4.51 -22.28 45.36
N GLY A 368 4.32 -22.83 44.16
CA GLY A 368 3.05 -22.81 43.44
C GLY A 368 2.64 -24.21 43.05
N VAL A 369 1.36 -24.52 43.16
CA VAL A 369 0.77 -25.78 42.70
C VAL A 369 -0.07 -25.48 41.46
N ALA A 370 0.33 -26.01 40.30
CA ALA A 370 -0.42 -25.88 39.05
C ALA A 370 -1.09 -27.22 38.72
N THR A 371 -2.34 -27.16 38.28
CA THR A 371 -3.14 -28.34 37.94
C THR A 371 -3.22 -28.47 36.42
N ASP A 372 -3.02 -29.68 35.91
CA ASP A 372 -3.17 -29.98 34.49
C ASP A 372 -4.58 -30.54 34.23
N PHE A 373 -5.31 -29.90 33.32
CA PHE A 373 -6.59 -30.37 32.79
C PHE A 373 -6.35 -30.95 31.39
N VAL A 374 -6.67 -32.23 31.18
CA VAL A 374 -6.18 -33.01 30.03
C VAL A 374 -7.33 -33.67 29.27
N CYS A 375 -7.26 -33.62 27.94
CA CYS A 375 -8.07 -34.43 27.04
C CYS A 375 -7.18 -35.21 26.07
N THR A 376 -7.47 -36.51 25.89
CA THR A 376 -6.74 -37.43 25.00
C THR A 376 -7.58 -37.88 23.80
N GLN A 377 -8.81 -37.36 23.64
CA GLN A 377 -9.67 -37.72 22.52
C GLN A 377 -9.18 -37.11 21.21
N ALA A 378 -9.23 -37.90 20.13
CA ALA A 378 -8.68 -37.52 18.84
C ALA A 378 -9.36 -36.28 18.23
N HIS A 379 -10.69 -36.19 18.27
CA HIS A 379 -11.43 -35.13 17.58
C HIS A 379 -11.10 -33.71 18.12
N PRO A 380 -11.19 -33.42 19.44
CA PRO A 380 -10.78 -32.13 19.99
C PRO A 380 -9.32 -31.77 19.70
N ILE A 381 -8.43 -32.77 19.80
CA ILE A 381 -6.99 -32.59 19.56
C ILE A 381 -6.72 -32.16 18.13
N LEU A 382 -7.28 -32.87 17.15
CA LEU A 382 -7.06 -32.59 15.73
C LEU A 382 -7.66 -31.23 15.34
N GLU A 383 -8.82 -30.88 15.88
CA GLU A 383 -9.47 -29.61 15.59
C GLU A 383 -8.68 -28.42 16.15
N ILE A 384 -8.34 -28.43 17.44
CA ILE A 384 -7.57 -27.34 18.06
C ILE A 384 -6.15 -27.28 17.47
N ALA A 385 -5.54 -28.42 17.13
CA ALA A 385 -4.23 -28.44 16.47
C ALA A 385 -4.29 -27.78 15.09
N SER A 386 -5.30 -28.09 14.27
CA SER A 386 -5.50 -27.49 12.96
C SER A 386 -5.72 -25.97 13.06
N ILE A 387 -6.53 -25.53 14.03
CA ILE A 387 -6.74 -24.10 14.32
C ILE A 387 -5.42 -23.45 14.73
N LYS A 388 -4.62 -24.06 15.61
CA LYS A 388 -3.33 -23.52 16.05
C LYS A 388 -2.32 -23.44 14.90
N GLU A 389 -2.33 -24.40 13.98
CA GLU A 389 -1.52 -24.38 12.77
C GLU A 389 -1.95 -23.25 11.82
N ASN A 390 -3.23 -22.92 11.77
CA ASN A 390 -3.79 -21.86 10.91
C ASN A 390 -4.26 -20.62 11.70
N LEU A 391 -3.68 -20.38 12.87
CA LEU A 391 -4.23 -19.42 13.85
C LEU A 391 -4.48 -18.03 13.28
N ILE A 392 -3.54 -17.52 12.47
CA ILE A 392 -3.62 -16.18 11.90
C ILE A 392 -4.77 -16.08 10.88
N SER A 393 -4.87 -17.02 9.95
CA SER A 393 -5.95 -17.05 8.95
C SER A 393 -7.30 -17.35 9.59
N TRP A 394 -7.34 -18.19 10.60
CA TRP A 394 -8.57 -18.47 11.36
C TRP A 394 -9.06 -17.24 12.15
N VAL A 395 -8.18 -16.51 12.84
CA VAL A 395 -8.57 -15.26 13.50
C VAL A 395 -9.06 -14.22 12.48
N LEU A 396 -8.48 -14.18 11.28
CA LEU A 396 -8.91 -13.29 10.20
C LEU A 396 -10.35 -13.53 9.74
N THR A 397 -10.91 -14.73 9.92
CA THR A 397 -12.27 -15.08 9.48
C THR A 397 -13.32 -15.02 10.59
N LEU A 398 -12.92 -14.86 11.86
CA LEU A 398 -13.85 -14.80 12.99
C LEU A 398 -14.89 -13.65 12.88
N PRO A 399 -16.17 -13.89 13.20
CA PRO A 399 -17.15 -12.83 13.43
C PRO A 399 -16.76 -11.96 14.64
N GLN A 400 -17.42 -10.81 14.81
CA GLN A 400 -17.10 -9.87 15.90
C GLN A 400 -17.23 -10.52 17.29
N GLU A 401 -18.31 -11.24 17.55
CA GLU A 401 -18.55 -11.92 18.84
C GLU A 401 -17.51 -13.00 19.14
N ALA A 402 -17.19 -13.85 18.15
CA ALA A 402 -16.13 -14.85 18.29
C ALA A 402 -14.76 -14.19 18.49
N THR A 403 -14.49 -13.06 17.83
CA THR A 403 -13.24 -12.30 18.02
C THR A 403 -13.12 -11.75 19.45
N LEU A 404 -14.22 -11.24 20.03
CA LEU A 404 -14.28 -10.78 21.42
C LEU A 404 -14.03 -11.93 22.40
N ASN A 405 -14.65 -13.09 22.16
CA ASN A 405 -14.45 -14.28 22.98
C ASN A 405 -13.01 -14.82 22.89
N PHE A 406 -12.43 -14.86 21.69
CA PHE A 406 -11.01 -15.22 21.49
C PHE A 406 -10.08 -14.30 22.31
N LEU A 407 -10.24 -12.98 22.21
CA LEU A 407 -9.45 -12.04 23.00
C LEU A 407 -9.70 -12.20 24.51
N ALA A 408 -10.94 -12.46 24.93
CA ALA A 408 -11.25 -12.69 26.34
C ALA A 408 -10.54 -13.93 26.90
N GLY A 409 -10.51 -15.03 26.14
CA GLY A 409 -9.75 -16.23 26.51
C GLY A 409 -8.24 -15.96 26.64
N VAL A 410 -7.67 -15.20 25.70
CA VAL A 410 -6.26 -14.77 25.77
C VAL A 410 -6.00 -13.89 27.00
N ILE A 411 -6.88 -12.94 27.28
CA ILE A 411 -6.74 -12.01 28.40
C ILE A 411 -6.90 -12.73 29.74
N ASP A 412 -7.84 -13.67 29.85
CA ASP A 412 -7.98 -14.47 31.05
C ASP A 412 -6.83 -15.46 31.23
N GLY A 413 -6.14 -15.85 30.17
CA GLY A 413 -4.88 -16.59 30.29
C GLY A 413 -3.74 -15.72 30.79
N ASP A 414 -3.18 -14.90 29.90
CA ASP A 414 -1.92 -14.16 30.12
C ASP A 414 -2.12 -12.65 30.41
N GLY A 415 -3.37 -12.18 30.45
CA GLY A 415 -3.68 -10.77 30.64
C GLY A 415 -3.58 -10.30 32.09
N THR A 416 -3.18 -9.03 32.27
CA THR A 416 -3.19 -8.33 33.55
C THR A 416 -3.68 -6.89 33.37
N TRP A 417 -4.65 -6.48 34.19
CA TRP A 417 -5.10 -5.08 34.25
C TRP A 417 -4.08 -4.21 34.99
N ASN A 418 -3.64 -3.12 34.36
CA ASN A 418 -2.82 -2.10 35.01
C ASN A 418 -3.69 -0.86 35.30
N PRO A 419 -4.05 -0.59 36.58
CA PRO A 419 -4.93 0.51 36.93
C PRO A 419 -4.28 1.89 36.78
N ILE A 420 -2.94 1.97 36.89
CA ILE A 420 -2.18 3.23 36.77
C ILE A 420 -2.23 3.72 35.33
N HIS A 421 -1.89 2.85 34.38
CA HIS A 421 -1.84 3.18 32.96
C HIS A 421 -3.16 2.94 32.23
N LYS A 422 -4.12 2.26 32.87
CA LYS A 422 -5.44 1.93 32.34
C LYS A 422 -5.30 1.18 31.02
N VAL A 423 -4.55 0.09 31.08
CA VAL A 423 -4.28 -0.81 29.96
C VAL A 423 -4.33 -2.25 30.43
N ILE A 424 -4.76 -3.14 29.55
CA ILE A 424 -4.57 -4.59 29.71
C ILE A 424 -3.22 -4.92 29.09
N ASN A 425 -2.32 -5.52 29.87
CA ASN A 425 -1.05 -6.05 29.36
C ASN A 425 -1.19 -7.54 29.12
N ILE A 426 -0.77 -8.01 27.95
CA ILE A 426 -0.64 -9.43 27.62
C ILE A 426 0.84 -9.68 27.34
N PHE A 427 1.41 -10.69 27.99
CA PHE A 427 2.81 -11.09 27.82
C PHE A 427 2.84 -12.37 26.99
N ASN A 428 3.56 -12.38 25.88
CA ASN A 428 3.60 -13.54 25.01
C ASN A 428 4.98 -13.77 24.39
N GLY A 429 5.47 -15.00 24.46
CA GLY A 429 6.78 -15.39 23.94
C GLY A 429 6.78 -15.80 22.46
N LYS A 430 5.61 -16.07 21.86
CA LYS A 430 5.52 -16.63 20.50
C LYS A 430 5.03 -15.61 19.48
N GLU A 431 5.85 -15.34 18.46
CA GLU A 431 5.56 -14.33 17.42
C GLU A 431 4.21 -14.57 16.70
N LYS A 432 3.88 -15.82 16.36
CA LYS A 432 2.63 -16.19 15.69
C LYS A 432 1.37 -15.88 16.52
N GLU A 433 1.42 -16.17 17.81
CA GLU A 433 0.33 -15.88 18.76
C GLU A 433 0.19 -14.37 18.95
N THR A 434 1.31 -13.64 19.06
CA THR A 434 1.30 -12.16 19.11
C THR A 434 0.64 -11.57 17.87
N ALA A 435 0.99 -12.06 16.68
CA ALA A 435 0.39 -11.61 15.43
C ALA A 435 -1.13 -11.84 15.42
N ALA A 436 -1.59 -13.01 15.86
CA ALA A 436 -3.01 -13.34 15.95
C ALA A 436 -3.77 -12.42 16.92
N ILE A 437 -3.20 -12.13 18.10
CA ILE A 437 -3.78 -11.21 19.08
C ILE A 437 -3.88 -9.79 18.51
N VAL A 438 -2.84 -9.32 17.81
CA VAL A 438 -2.85 -8.00 17.15
C VAL A 438 -3.92 -7.93 16.06
N LEU A 439 -4.07 -8.98 15.25
CA LEU A 439 -5.12 -9.04 14.22
C LEU A 439 -6.52 -9.05 14.82
N ALA A 440 -6.75 -9.83 15.89
CA ALA A 440 -8.02 -9.82 16.61
C ALA A 440 -8.35 -8.42 17.15
N CYS A 441 -7.36 -7.70 17.68
CA CYS A 441 -7.53 -6.29 18.06
C CYS A 441 -7.92 -5.41 16.85
N LEU A 442 -7.18 -5.51 15.74
CA LEU A 442 -7.45 -4.71 14.54
C LEU A 442 -8.85 -4.97 13.97
N LYS A 443 -9.34 -6.21 14.02
CA LYS A 443 -10.71 -6.56 13.61
C LYS A 443 -11.80 -5.91 14.45
N LEU A 444 -11.48 -5.59 15.70
CA LEU A 444 -12.38 -4.88 16.61
C LEU A 444 -12.20 -3.35 16.54
N GLY A 445 -11.37 -2.84 15.63
CA GLY A 445 -11.06 -1.42 15.55
C GLY A 445 -10.09 -0.92 16.62
N ILE A 446 -9.26 -1.83 17.19
CA ILE A 446 -8.28 -1.54 18.24
C ILE A 446 -6.89 -1.62 17.65
N LEU A 447 -6.09 -0.56 17.81
CA LEU A 447 -4.66 -0.62 17.53
C LEU A 447 -3.88 -0.82 18.84
N PRO A 448 -3.42 -2.04 19.17
CA PRO A 448 -2.68 -2.28 20.40
C PRO A 448 -1.25 -1.71 20.31
N TYR A 449 -0.69 -1.33 21.45
CA TYR A 449 0.73 -0.99 21.51
C TYR A 449 1.55 -2.25 21.78
N VAL A 450 2.44 -2.60 20.86
CA VAL A 450 3.33 -3.76 21.00
C VAL A 450 4.75 -3.29 21.27
N SER A 451 5.39 -3.92 22.25
CA SER A 451 6.82 -3.73 22.56
C SER A 451 7.49 -5.07 22.85
N LYS A 452 8.82 -5.08 22.88
CA LYS A 452 9.61 -6.30 23.10
C LYS A 452 10.61 -6.08 24.23
N GLN A 453 10.64 -6.99 25.21
CA GLN A 453 11.63 -7.02 26.30
C GLN A 453 12.74 -8.06 26.02
N ARG A 454 13.77 -8.10 26.89
CA ARG A 454 14.85 -9.11 26.81
C ARG A 454 14.25 -10.53 26.82
N GLY A 455 14.78 -11.42 25.99
CA GLY A 455 14.31 -12.82 25.91
C GLY A 455 13.15 -13.10 24.94
N ASN A 456 12.96 -12.26 23.90
CA ASN A 456 11.90 -12.41 22.89
C ASN A 456 10.43 -12.33 23.39
N CYS A 457 10.20 -11.86 24.63
CA CYS A 457 8.86 -11.64 25.15
C CYS A 457 8.24 -10.36 24.56
N PHE A 458 7.10 -10.49 23.89
CA PHE A 458 6.26 -9.40 23.41
C PHE A 458 5.30 -8.96 24.51
N ILE A 459 5.16 -7.65 24.67
CA ILE A 459 4.17 -7.03 25.55
C ILE A 459 3.17 -6.31 24.68
N ILE A 460 1.92 -6.79 24.71
CA ILE A 460 0.79 -6.22 23.98
C ILE A 460 -0.06 -5.43 24.97
N GLN A 461 -0.23 -4.14 24.72
CA GLN A 461 -1.01 -3.25 25.58
C GLN A 461 -2.29 -2.83 24.86
N ILE A 462 -3.44 -3.27 25.40
CA ILE A 462 -4.76 -2.91 24.91
C ILE A 462 -5.29 -1.77 25.76
N SER A 463 -5.69 -0.69 25.08
CA SER A 463 -6.09 0.56 25.74
C SER A 463 -7.40 1.16 25.24
N GLU A 464 -8.04 0.46 24.31
CA GLU A 464 -9.28 0.84 23.63
C GLU A 464 -10.30 -0.26 23.86
N LYS A 465 -11.59 0.09 23.91
CA LYS A 465 -12.70 -0.86 24.05
C LYS A 465 -12.59 -1.84 25.21
N ILE A 466 -11.89 -1.46 26.29
CA ILE A 466 -11.67 -2.30 27.47
C ILE A 466 -13.00 -2.82 28.03
N GLU A 467 -13.99 -1.95 28.20
CA GLU A 467 -15.32 -2.31 28.72
C GLU A 467 -16.07 -3.31 27.82
N GLU A 468 -15.90 -3.22 26.50
CA GLU A 468 -16.52 -4.15 25.55
C GLU A 468 -15.89 -5.54 25.70
N ILE A 469 -14.55 -5.60 25.83
CA ILE A 469 -13.79 -6.85 25.96
C ILE A 469 -14.04 -7.52 27.32
N THR A 470 -14.02 -6.75 28.41
CA THR A 470 -14.14 -7.33 29.76
C THR A 470 -15.53 -7.84 30.12
N LYS A 471 -16.54 -7.63 29.26
CA LYS A 471 -17.83 -8.32 29.38
C LYS A 471 -17.72 -9.82 29.15
N TYR A 472 -16.72 -10.22 28.36
CA TYR A 472 -16.50 -11.62 27.98
C TYR A 472 -15.46 -12.30 28.87
N THR A 473 -14.66 -11.53 29.62
CA THR A 473 -13.63 -12.07 30.53
C THR A 473 -14.23 -12.58 31.84
N LYS A 474 -13.65 -13.68 32.33
CA LYS A 474 -14.03 -14.38 33.55
C LYS A 474 -13.07 -14.06 34.70
N ARG A 475 -11.78 -13.86 34.41
CA ARG A 475 -10.76 -13.51 35.41
C ARG A 475 -10.44 -12.03 35.43
N VAL A 476 -10.02 -11.47 34.30
CA VAL A 476 -9.53 -10.08 34.28
C VAL A 476 -10.70 -9.12 34.26
N LYS A 477 -10.93 -8.42 35.37
CA LYS A 477 -11.89 -7.31 35.44
C LYS A 477 -11.15 -5.98 35.32
N ALA A 478 -11.75 -5.02 34.63
CA ALA A 478 -11.22 -3.66 34.52
C ALA A 478 -12.29 -2.66 34.94
N SER A 479 -11.87 -1.54 35.53
CA SER A 479 -12.78 -0.46 35.88
C SER A 479 -13.08 0.40 34.65
N ALA A 480 -14.36 0.78 34.51
CA ALA A 480 -14.80 1.75 33.52
C ALA A 480 -14.04 3.06 33.71
N HIS A 481 -13.38 3.54 32.66
CA HIS A 481 -12.67 4.82 32.74
C HIS A 481 -12.59 5.53 31.39
N LEU A 482 -13.24 6.70 31.33
CA LEU A 482 -13.13 7.64 30.22
C LEU A 482 -11.71 8.26 30.17
N ARG A 483 -10.91 7.90 29.16
CA ARG A 483 -9.62 8.56 28.96
C ARG A 483 -9.82 10.05 28.63
N LYS A 484 -8.99 10.91 29.23
CA LYS A 484 -9.01 12.37 28.97
C LYS A 484 -8.65 12.71 27.52
N TYR A 485 -7.87 11.86 26.84
CA TYR A 485 -7.48 12.01 25.45
C TYR A 485 -7.73 10.69 24.72
N GLY A 486 -8.34 10.74 23.53
CA GLY A 486 -8.52 9.56 22.68
C GLY A 486 -7.19 9.06 22.08
N THR A 487 -7.21 7.83 21.60
CA THR A 487 -6.02 7.13 21.07
C THR A 487 -5.91 7.22 19.55
N LYS A 488 -7.01 7.49 18.86
CA LYS A 488 -7.06 7.73 17.41
C LYS A 488 -6.67 9.17 17.12
N LEU A 489 -5.43 9.36 16.68
CA LEU A 489 -4.82 10.68 16.51
C LEU A 489 -4.60 11.05 15.04
N PHE A 490 -4.74 12.34 14.75
CA PHE A 490 -4.48 12.93 13.44
C PHE A 490 -3.58 14.15 13.54
N SER A 491 -2.77 14.37 12.51
CA SER A 491 -1.94 15.57 12.36
C SER A 491 -2.80 16.75 11.95
N VAL A 492 -2.91 17.76 12.82
CA VAL A 492 -3.69 18.97 12.52
C VAL A 492 -3.07 19.72 11.34
N ARG A 493 -1.73 19.77 11.27
CA ARG A 493 -1.01 20.39 10.15
C ARG A 493 -1.39 19.72 8.84
N GLN A 494 -1.40 18.38 8.78
CA GLN A 494 -1.69 17.69 7.52
C GLN A 494 -3.17 17.69 7.15
N LEU A 495 -4.06 17.70 8.13
CA LEU A 495 -5.50 17.83 7.88
C LEU A 495 -5.88 19.21 7.32
N PHE A 496 -5.29 20.28 7.86
CA PHE A 496 -5.79 21.64 7.66
C PHE A 496 -4.85 22.62 6.95
N ASN A 497 -3.57 22.28 6.74
CA ASN A 497 -2.65 23.15 6.00
C ASN A 497 -3.25 23.46 4.62
N GLY A 498 -3.25 24.74 4.21
CA GLY A 498 -3.78 25.19 2.92
C GLY A 498 -5.28 25.53 2.88
N ILE A 499 -6.05 25.36 3.97
CA ILE A 499 -7.48 25.71 4.03
C ILE A 499 -7.66 27.17 4.48
N PRO A 500 -8.07 28.12 3.60
CA PRO A 500 -8.22 29.54 3.96
C PRO A 500 -9.39 29.78 4.92
N ASN A 501 -9.29 30.81 5.76
CA ASN A 501 -10.35 31.37 6.63
C ASN A 501 -11.13 30.38 7.53
N LEU A 502 -10.56 29.22 7.87
CA LEU A 502 -11.05 28.39 8.97
C LEU A 502 -10.57 29.00 10.30
N ALA A 503 -11.49 29.55 11.10
CA ALA A 503 -11.16 30.07 12.42
C ALA A 503 -10.62 28.92 13.28
N TRP A 504 -9.36 29.00 13.70
CA TRP A 504 -8.72 27.98 14.54
C TRP A 504 -9.15 28.16 16.00
N PRO A 505 -9.93 27.26 16.63
CA PRO A 505 -10.37 27.47 18.01
C PRO A 505 -9.52 26.71 19.03
N PHE A 506 -8.33 26.25 18.66
CA PHE A 506 -7.46 25.54 19.60
C PHE A 506 -6.26 26.37 20.02
N LEU A 507 -6.47 27.06 21.15
CA LEU A 507 -5.47 27.43 22.15
C LEU A 507 -4.32 26.41 22.18
N GLN A 508 -3.08 26.88 22.34
CA GLN A 508 -1.86 26.07 22.50
C GLN A 508 -2.03 24.87 23.45
N LYS A 509 -2.96 24.94 24.42
CA LYS A 509 -3.25 23.89 25.42
C LYS A 509 -3.70 22.53 24.86
N TYR A 510 -4.25 22.45 23.64
CA TYR A 510 -4.64 21.17 23.01
C TYR A 510 -3.61 20.63 22.03
N LYS A 511 -2.56 21.41 21.72
CA LYS A 511 -1.44 20.98 20.88
C LYS A 511 -0.43 20.25 21.74
N ARG A 512 -0.57 18.94 21.90
CA ARG A 512 0.57 18.09 22.25
C ARG A 512 1.23 17.64 20.96
N ASN A 513 2.26 18.37 20.54
CA ASN A 513 3.07 18.04 19.36
C ASN A 513 2.20 17.85 18.09
N ASN A 514 1.37 18.83 17.72
CA ASN A 514 0.59 18.84 16.46
C ASN A 514 -0.38 17.66 16.20
N LEU A 515 -0.70 16.86 17.21
CA LEU A 515 -1.71 15.78 17.14
C LEU A 515 -3.00 16.19 17.83
N ILE A 516 -4.14 15.77 17.26
CA ILE A 516 -5.48 15.91 17.84
C ILE A 516 -6.20 14.56 17.82
N SER A 517 -7.00 14.27 18.85
CA SER A 517 -7.79 13.05 18.87
C SER A 517 -9.08 13.18 18.06
N LYS A 518 -9.59 12.06 17.56
CA LYS A 518 -10.86 11.95 16.85
C LYS A 518 -11.99 12.69 17.60
N GLU A 519 -12.13 12.48 18.89
CA GLU A 519 -13.25 13.00 19.69
C GLU A 519 -13.21 14.53 19.82
N ILE A 520 -12.01 15.10 19.99
CA ILE A 520 -11.83 16.56 20.03
C ILE A 520 -12.10 17.15 18.65
N LEU A 521 -11.64 16.47 17.60
CA LEU A 521 -11.83 16.88 16.22
C LEU A 521 -13.32 16.85 15.82
N GLU A 522 -14.07 15.82 16.22
CA GLU A 522 -15.51 15.73 15.99
C GLU A 522 -16.30 16.83 16.72
N LYS A 523 -15.96 17.11 17.98
CA LYS A 523 -16.55 18.24 18.72
C LYS A 523 -16.31 19.57 18.00
N PHE A 524 -15.10 19.77 17.47
CA PHE A 524 -14.77 20.95 16.69
C PHE A 524 -15.56 21.04 15.38
N LEU A 525 -15.60 19.96 14.60
CA LEU A 525 -16.34 19.92 13.34
C LEU A 525 -17.83 20.20 13.56
N LEU A 526 -18.41 19.71 14.65
CA LEU A 526 -19.80 19.99 15.03
C LEU A 526 -20.00 21.48 15.40
N LYS A 527 -19.12 22.04 16.23
CA LYS A 527 -19.19 23.45 16.65
C LYS A 527 -19.07 24.39 15.45
N GLU A 528 -18.09 24.18 14.58
CA GLU A 528 -17.93 24.99 13.36
C GLU A 528 -19.14 24.89 12.46
N LYS A 529 -19.71 23.69 12.27
CA LYS A 529 -20.94 23.50 11.48
C LYS A 529 -22.09 24.39 12.01
N GLN A 530 -22.27 24.45 13.32
CA GLN A 530 -23.30 25.28 13.98
C GLN A 530 -22.99 26.78 13.87
N GLU A 531 -21.74 27.18 14.13
CA GLU A 531 -21.31 28.58 14.10
C GLU A 531 -21.40 29.17 12.70
N ILE A 532 -21.03 28.37 11.69
CA ILE A 532 -21.19 28.71 10.28
C ILE A 532 -22.67 28.89 9.92
N ALA A 533 -23.52 27.96 10.33
CA ALA A 533 -24.97 28.04 10.09
C ALA A 533 -25.60 29.27 10.77
N ARG A 534 -25.13 29.63 11.98
CA ARG A 534 -25.63 30.78 12.75
C ARG A 534 -25.14 32.13 12.21
N ARG A 535 -23.86 32.26 11.88
CA ARG A 535 -23.25 33.54 11.43
C ARG A 535 -23.62 33.90 10.00
N PHE A 536 -23.90 32.91 9.16
CA PHE A 536 -24.16 33.12 7.75
C PHE A 536 -25.47 32.43 7.38
N LYS A 537 -26.55 33.21 7.21
CA LYS A 537 -27.87 32.74 6.76
C LYS A 537 -27.85 32.35 5.25
N ILE A 538 -27.10 31.29 4.94
CA ILE A 538 -26.99 30.58 3.64
C ILE A 538 -26.05 31.22 2.60
N LYS A 539 -24.83 30.67 2.51
CA LYS A 539 -24.06 30.26 1.30
C LYS A 539 -22.63 29.87 1.71
N ARG A 540 -22.34 28.57 1.84
CA ARG A 540 -21.01 28.04 2.24
C ARG A 540 -20.74 26.58 1.81
N GLU A 541 -21.29 26.14 0.68
CA GLU A 541 -21.19 24.74 0.20
C GLU A 541 -19.76 24.18 0.20
N ARG A 542 -18.76 24.96 -0.26
CA ARG A 542 -17.35 24.55 -0.24
C ARG A 542 -16.81 24.27 1.16
N TYR A 543 -17.20 25.06 2.18
CA TYR A 543 -16.78 24.82 3.56
C TYR A 543 -17.43 23.55 4.12
N PHE A 544 -18.72 23.35 3.86
CA PHE A 544 -19.41 22.14 4.28
C PHE A 544 -18.81 20.90 3.62
N GLN A 545 -18.47 20.96 2.33
CA GLN A 545 -17.79 19.86 1.63
C GLN A 545 -16.44 19.52 2.28
N ILE A 546 -15.64 20.52 2.65
CA ILE A 546 -14.37 20.32 3.36
C ILE A 546 -14.60 19.70 4.74
N LEU A 547 -15.53 20.22 5.53
CA LEU A 547 -15.83 19.70 6.87
C LEU A 547 -16.35 18.26 6.81
N GLU A 548 -17.22 17.94 5.86
CA GLU A 548 -17.71 16.57 5.66
C GLU A 548 -16.60 15.65 5.14
N ARG A 549 -15.67 16.13 4.31
CA ARG A 549 -14.49 15.35 3.88
C ARG A 549 -13.57 15.04 5.07
N ILE A 550 -13.29 16.02 5.92
CA ILE A 550 -12.53 15.80 7.16
C ILE A 550 -13.27 14.81 8.05
N ARG A 551 -14.59 14.95 8.21
CA ARG A 551 -15.41 14.02 9.00
C ARG A 551 -15.32 12.59 8.48
N LYS A 552 -15.34 12.39 7.16
CA LYS A 552 -15.12 11.07 6.53
C LYS A 552 -13.73 10.51 6.85
N ILE A 553 -12.68 11.31 6.70
CA ILE A 553 -11.29 10.92 7.01
C ILE A 553 -11.12 10.51 8.48
N VAL A 554 -11.73 11.28 9.38
CA VAL A 554 -11.62 11.05 10.83
C VAL A 554 -12.35 9.78 11.28
N ASN A 555 -13.39 9.40 10.54
CA ASN A 555 -14.17 8.18 10.76
C ASN A 555 -13.68 6.98 9.94
N ALA A 556 -12.75 7.18 9.01
CA ALA A 556 -12.15 6.12 8.20
C ALA A 556 -11.34 5.14 9.08
N PRO A 557 -11.09 3.90 8.63
CA PRO A 557 -10.40 2.84 9.37
C PRO A 557 -8.87 3.04 9.42
N PHE A 558 -8.41 4.28 9.52
CA PHE A 558 -7.00 4.61 9.70
C PHE A 558 -6.78 5.74 10.70
N ARG A 559 -5.54 5.83 11.19
CA ARG A 559 -5.04 6.90 12.07
C ARG A 559 -3.62 7.30 11.66
N MET A 560 -3.02 8.29 12.33
CA MET A 560 -1.69 8.80 11.96
C MET A 560 -0.62 8.54 13.02
N GLN A 561 0.60 8.24 12.59
CA GLN A 561 1.75 8.05 13.47
C GLN A 561 3.02 8.66 12.91
N ARG A 562 3.95 9.05 13.80
CA ARG A 562 5.21 9.67 13.42
C ARG A 562 6.21 8.64 12.92
N VAL A 563 7.07 9.10 12.02
CA VAL A 563 8.20 8.32 11.50
C VAL A 563 9.51 9.08 11.75
N LYS A 564 10.57 8.35 12.10
CA LYS A 564 11.94 8.90 12.16
C LYS A 564 12.92 7.94 11.47
N LYS A 565 13.88 8.49 10.71
CA LYS A 565 15.01 7.73 10.15
C LYS A 565 15.88 7.23 11.31
N VAL A 566 16.25 5.97 11.28
CA VAL A 566 17.10 5.33 12.30
C VAL A 566 18.53 5.24 11.80
N LYS A 567 18.73 4.66 10.61
CA LYS A 567 20.04 4.57 9.95
C LYS A 567 19.91 4.30 8.46
N GLU A 568 21.00 4.53 7.73
CA GLU A 568 21.18 4.03 6.36
C GLU A 568 21.72 2.60 6.39
N ARG A 569 21.43 1.83 5.33
CA ARG A 569 21.85 0.44 5.18
C ARG A 569 22.54 0.22 3.83
N LYS A 570 23.13 -0.95 3.68
CA LYS A 570 23.80 -1.39 2.45
C LYS A 570 22.77 -1.73 1.37
N ILE A 571 23.29 -1.95 0.15
CA ILE A 571 22.51 -2.53 -0.94
C ILE A 571 22.10 -3.96 -0.56
N GLU A 572 20.80 -4.25 -0.56
CA GLU A 572 20.24 -5.56 -0.23
C GLU A 572 19.11 -5.93 -1.20
N GLU A 573 18.66 -7.20 -1.13
CA GLU A 573 17.53 -7.65 -1.93
C GLU A 573 16.22 -7.05 -1.41
N VAL A 574 15.49 -6.41 -2.31
CA VAL A 574 14.27 -5.68 -2.04
C VAL A 574 13.15 -6.13 -2.97
N PHE A 575 11.92 -6.05 -2.47
CA PHE A 575 10.72 -6.59 -3.09
C PHE A 575 9.61 -5.55 -3.13
N ASN A 576 8.68 -5.71 -4.07
CA ASN A 576 7.45 -4.95 -4.09
C ASN A 576 6.33 -5.80 -4.71
N ILE A 577 5.08 -5.46 -4.40
CA ILE A 577 3.89 -6.03 -5.00
C ILE A 577 3.10 -4.94 -5.74
N THR A 578 2.40 -5.34 -6.78
CA THR A 578 1.36 -4.52 -7.40
C THR A 578 0.01 -5.11 -7.05
N VAL A 579 -0.90 -4.22 -6.65
CA VAL A 579 -2.25 -4.50 -6.17
C VAL A 579 -3.24 -3.87 -7.11
N GLN A 580 -4.28 -4.62 -7.45
CA GLN A 580 -5.31 -4.21 -8.38
C GLN A 580 -6.11 -2.99 -7.86
N ASP A 581 -6.51 -2.12 -8.80
CA ASP A 581 -7.35 -0.92 -8.63
C ASP A 581 -6.79 0.16 -7.70
N ASN A 582 -6.76 -0.12 -6.40
CA ASN A 582 -6.51 0.85 -5.34
C ASN A 582 -5.04 1.27 -5.26
N HIS A 583 -4.14 0.45 -5.82
CA HIS A 583 -2.73 0.79 -6.01
C HIS A 583 -2.02 1.16 -4.69
N ASN A 584 -2.37 0.48 -3.61
CA ASN A 584 -1.78 0.60 -2.29
C ASN A 584 -2.05 -0.68 -1.48
N TYR A 585 -1.33 -0.88 -0.38
CA TYR A 585 -1.49 -2.04 0.49
C TYR A 585 -0.96 -1.77 1.89
N VAL A 586 -1.11 -2.75 2.77
CA VAL A 586 -0.62 -2.69 4.15
C VAL A 586 0.64 -3.52 4.32
N VAL A 587 1.67 -2.92 4.89
CA VAL A 587 2.86 -3.62 5.40
C VAL A 587 2.85 -3.57 6.92
N LEU A 588 3.43 -4.60 7.56
CA LEU A 588 3.58 -4.67 9.00
C LEU A 588 5.05 -4.40 9.37
N THR A 589 5.26 -3.59 10.40
CA THR A 589 6.58 -3.44 11.03
C THR A 589 6.98 -4.72 11.79
N ASP A 590 8.20 -4.73 12.32
CA ASP A 590 8.70 -5.83 13.17
C ASP A 590 7.85 -6.08 14.44
N LEU A 591 7.04 -5.10 14.85
CA LEU A 591 6.08 -5.20 15.97
C LEU A 591 4.62 -5.13 15.50
N PHE A 592 4.34 -5.62 14.30
CA PHE A 592 3.00 -5.79 13.72
C PHE A 592 2.18 -4.51 13.54
N MET A 593 2.84 -3.35 13.47
CA MET A 593 2.15 -2.08 13.22
C MET A 593 1.75 -1.98 11.74
N PRO A 594 0.45 -1.85 11.40
CA PRO A 594 -0.02 -1.92 10.02
C PRO A 594 0.02 -0.56 9.32
N ILE A 595 0.99 -0.35 8.43
CA ILE A 595 1.20 0.93 7.74
C ILE A 595 0.68 0.84 6.30
N ILE A 596 -0.04 1.87 5.87
CA ILE A 596 -0.60 1.97 4.51
C ILE A 596 0.44 2.61 3.56
N VAL A 597 0.82 1.88 2.52
CA VAL A 597 1.87 2.25 1.57
C VAL A 597 1.34 2.27 0.14
N ALA A 598 1.89 3.13 -0.71
CA ALA A 598 1.45 3.24 -2.11
C ALA A 598 2.27 2.34 -3.04
N ASN A 599 1.65 1.78 -4.07
CA ASN A 599 2.36 1.07 -5.13
C ASN A 599 3.16 2.04 -6.01
N CYS A 600 4.13 1.49 -6.73
CA CYS A 600 4.80 2.21 -7.81
C CYS A 600 3.91 2.19 -9.08
N HIS A 601 3.30 3.32 -9.46
CA HIS A 601 2.60 3.47 -10.75
C HIS A 601 3.25 4.51 -11.65
N GLY A 602 3.70 4.06 -12.82
CA GLY A 602 4.27 4.88 -13.90
C GLY A 602 3.26 5.38 -14.96
N ALA A 603 1.96 5.10 -14.85
CA ALA A 603 1.00 5.51 -15.88
C ALA A 603 0.71 7.03 -15.84
N GLY A 604 0.80 7.70 -17.00
CA GLY A 604 0.60 9.15 -17.13
C GLY A 604 -0.86 9.62 -17.22
N ARG A 605 -1.80 8.72 -17.56
CA ARG A 605 -3.25 9.01 -17.58
C ARG A 605 -3.87 8.76 -16.21
N THR A 606 -4.80 9.62 -15.82
CA THR A 606 -5.64 9.49 -14.61
C THR A 606 -7.03 8.95 -14.94
N MET A 607 -7.43 9.00 -16.22
CA MET A 607 -8.75 8.56 -16.69
C MET A 607 -8.64 7.75 -18.00
N SER A 608 -9.55 6.80 -18.18
CA SER A 608 -9.70 6.10 -19.47
C SER A 608 -10.25 7.05 -20.55
N ARG A 609 -10.04 6.71 -21.83
CA ARG A 609 -10.55 7.49 -22.97
C ARG A 609 -12.07 7.60 -22.95
N HIS A 610 -12.75 6.48 -22.73
CA HIS A 610 -14.21 6.42 -22.61
C HIS A 610 -14.73 7.23 -21.41
N ALA A 611 -14.03 7.19 -20.26
CA ALA A 611 -14.40 7.98 -19.10
C ALA A 611 -14.30 9.48 -19.42
N ALA A 612 -13.18 9.93 -20.00
CA ALA A 612 -12.97 11.33 -20.38
C ALA A 612 -14.04 11.83 -21.36
N ILE A 613 -14.38 11.05 -22.40
CA ILE A 613 -15.42 11.40 -23.37
C ILE A 613 -16.81 11.53 -22.71
N ARG A 614 -17.13 10.69 -21.72
CA ARG A 614 -18.42 10.76 -21.02
C ARG A 614 -18.52 11.92 -20.04
N SER A 615 -17.41 12.30 -19.42
CA SER A 615 -17.41 13.28 -18.34
C SER A 615 -17.03 14.69 -18.77
N LEU A 616 -16.45 14.88 -19.96
CA LEU A 616 -15.89 16.17 -20.39
C LEU A 616 -16.47 16.59 -21.75
N SER A 617 -16.85 17.87 -21.85
CA SER A 617 -17.32 18.46 -23.10
C SER A 617 -16.16 19.03 -23.90
N GLY A 618 -15.97 18.55 -25.14
CA GLY A 618 -14.96 19.07 -26.05
C GLY A 618 -15.09 20.57 -26.30
N ARG A 619 -16.32 21.07 -26.40
CA ARG A 619 -16.61 22.51 -26.63
C ARG A 619 -16.20 23.37 -25.43
N GLU A 620 -16.45 22.91 -24.22
CA GLU A 620 -16.03 23.62 -23.01
C GLU A 620 -14.51 23.69 -22.90
N ILE A 621 -13.80 22.61 -23.28
CA ILE A 621 -12.34 22.59 -23.25
C ILE A 621 -11.77 23.58 -24.28
N VAL A 622 -12.33 23.64 -25.50
CA VAL A 622 -11.93 24.65 -26.50
C VAL A 622 -12.09 26.07 -25.92
N ASN A 623 -13.26 26.38 -25.38
CA ASN A 623 -13.52 27.69 -24.76
C ASN A 623 -12.54 28.00 -23.61
N GLN A 624 -12.17 27.00 -22.80
CA GLN A 624 -11.19 27.17 -21.72
C GLN A 624 -9.77 27.46 -22.23
N LEU A 625 -9.38 26.84 -23.35
CA LEU A 625 -8.06 27.05 -23.96
C LEU A 625 -7.99 28.42 -24.64
N GLU A 626 -9.04 28.81 -25.36
CA GLU A 626 -9.14 30.12 -25.99
C GLU A 626 -9.12 31.25 -24.96
N LYS A 627 -9.78 31.08 -23.81
CA LYS A 627 -9.68 32.00 -22.67
C LYS A 627 -8.26 32.16 -22.11
N LYS A 628 -7.39 31.16 -22.33
CA LYS A 628 -5.96 31.22 -21.97
C LYS A 628 -5.10 31.80 -23.09
N GLY A 629 -5.70 32.29 -24.18
CA GLY A 629 -5.00 32.78 -25.36
C GLY A 629 -4.42 31.67 -26.25
N ILE A 630 -4.85 30.41 -26.06
CA ILE A 630 -4.34 29.27 -26.82
C ILE A 630 -5.26 29.02 -28.02
N ILE A 631 -4.71 29.14 -29.22
CA ILE A 631 -5.46 28.90 -30.45
C ILE A 631 -5.68 27.41 -30.63
N VAL A 632 -6.93 26.96 -30.76
CA VAL A 632 -7.25 25.54 -30.98
C VAL A 632 -7.75 25.32 -32.41
N LYS A 633 -7.12 24.39 -33.13
CA LYS A 633 -7.60 23.88 -34.42
C LYS A 633 -7.76 22.37 -34.32
N CYS A 634 -8.99 21.90 -34.49
CA CYS A 634 -9.31 20.48 -34.36
C CYS A 634 -10.30 20.03 -35.44
N TYR A 635 -10.20 18.77 -35.85
CA TYR A 635 -11.15 18.14 -36.78
C TYR A 635 -12.42 17.65 -36.05
N SER A 636 -12.28 17.19 -34.79
CA SER A 636 -13.36 16.58 -34.02
C SER A 636 -13.35 17.01 -32.55
N LEU A 637 -14.51 17.45 -32.04
CA LEU A 637 -14.71 17.77 -30.63
C LEU A 637 -14.61 16.53 -29.72
N LYS A 638 -14.93 15.34 -30.25
CA LYS A 638 -14.79 14.07 -29.52
C LYS A 638 -13.31 13.77 -29.23
N GLY A 639 -12.44 13.98 -30.22
CA GLY A 639 -10.99 13.80 -30.06
C GLY A 639 -10.37 14.79 -29.08
N ILE A 640 -10.97 15.98 -28.93
CA ILE A 640 -10.59 16.97 -27.91
C ILE A 640 -10.95 16.49 -26.51
N ALA A 641 -12.15 15.93 -26.32
CA ALA A 641 -12.56 15.38 -25.02
C ALA A 641 -11.73 14.14 -24.61
N GLU A 642 -11.37 13.27 -25.56
CA GLU A 642 -10.56 12.07 -25.33
C GLU A 642 -9.16 12.36 -24.74
N GLU A 643 -8.59 13.47 -25.19
CA GLU A 643 -7.23 13.93 -24.89
C GLU A 643 -7.21 15.19 -24.02
N ALA A 644 -8.30 15.43 -23.31
CA ALA A 644 -8.45 16.57 -22.41
C ALA A 644 -7.32 16.60 -21.36
N PRO A 645 -6.78 17.78 -21.01
CA PRO A 645 -5.71 17.88 -20.03
C PRO A 645 -6.08 17.30 -18.66
N GLN A 646 -7.36 17.30 -18.28
CA GLN A 646 -7.88 16.70 -17.05
C GLN A 646 -7.73 15.17 -17.00
N ALA A 647 -7.59 14.49 -18.15
CA ALA A 647 -7.41 13.04 -18.23
C ALA A 647 -5.96 12.59 -17.93
N TYR A 648 -5.05 13.54 -17.72
CA TYR A 648 -3.63 13.31 -17.48
C TYR A 648 -3.18 13.85 -16.13
N LYS A 649 -2.07 13.30 -15.62
CA LYS A 649 -1.36 13.86 -14.47
C LYS A 649 -0.82 15.25 -14.83
N ASN A 650 -0.71 16.13 -13.84
CA ASN A 650 -0.10 17.43 -14.02
C ASN A 650 1.37 17.28 -14.46
N VAL A 651 1.69 17.70 -15.68
CA VAL A 651 3.02 17.54 -16.27
C VAL A 651 4.08 18.32 -15.49
N ASP A 652 3.73 19.48 -14.92
CA ASP A 652 4.66 20.30 -14.14
C ASP A 652 5.13 19.50 -12.90
N GLU A 653 4.21 18.81 -12.21
CA GLU A 653 4.51 17.97 -11.06
C GLU A 653 5.32 16.72 -11.47
N VAL A 654 4.95 16.07 -12.58
CA VAL A 654 5.67 14.89 -13.08
C VAL A 654 7.12 15.23 -13.40
N VAL A 655 7.35 16.32 -14.13
CA VAL A 655 8.69 16.78 -14.51
C VAL A 655 9.46 17.24 -13.28
N GLU A 656 8.81 17.92 -12.32
CA GLU A 656 9.46 18.32 -11.07
C GLU A 656 9.94 17.11 -10.26
N VAL A 657 9.14 16.05 -10.20
CA VAL A 657 9.51 14.80 -9.52
C VAL A 657 10.68 14.14 -10.23
N VAL A 658 10.61 13.99 -11.57
CA VAL A 658 11.69 13.39 -12.37
C VAL A 658 13.00 14.18 -12.22
N HIS A 659 12.91 15.51 -12.18
CA HIS A 659 14.07 16.37 -11.97
C HIS A 659 14.69 16.25 -10.59
N LYS A 660 13.85 16.32 -9.54
CA LYS A 660 14.32 16.22 -8.15
C LYS A 660 14.84 14.84 -7.82
N ALA A 661 14.31 13.80 -8.47
CA ALA A 661 14.80 12.42 -8.34
C ALA A 661 16.10 12.17 -9.11
N GLY A 662 16.62 13.15 -9.85
CA GLY A 662 17.84 12.99 -10.65
C GLY A 662 17.65 12.17 -11.92
N LEU A 663 16.47 11.59 -12.19
CA LEU A 663 16.19 10.70 -13.32
C LEU A 663 16.31 11.37 -14.69
N SER A 664 16.06 12.68 -14.76
CA SER A 664 16.36 13.53 -15.91
C SER A 664 16.40 15.00 -15.48
N LYS A 665 17.30 15.80 -16.04
CA LYS A 665 17.46 17.21 -15.62
C LYS A 665 16.61 18.14 -16.48
N LYS A 666 15.79 19.01 -15.86
CA LYS A 666 15.05 20.06 -16.58
C LYS A 666 16.01 21.02 -17.27
N VAL A 667 15.70 21.35 -18.52
CA VAL A 667 16.45 22.33 -19.33
C VAL A 667 15.57 23.53 -19.68
N ALA A 668 14.35 23.28 -20.19
CA ALA A 668 13.43 24.34 -20.59
C ALA A 668 11.97 23.95 -20.35
N LYS A 669 11.15 24.95 -20.04
CA LYS A 669 9.69 24.88 -20.02
C LYS A 669 9.15 25.67 -21.22
N LEU A 670 8.24 25.07 -21.99
CA LEU A 670 7.56 25.71 -23.10
C LEU A 670 6.10 25.98 -22.75
N ILE A 671 5.59 27.14 -23.15
CA ILE A 671 4.20 27.54 -22.97
C ILE A 671 3.47 27.32 -24.31
N PRO A 672 2.31 26.64 -24.32
CA PRO A 672 1.55 26.43 -25.55
C PRO A 672 0.94 27.73 -26.05
N LEU A 673 1.14 28.05 -27.33
CA LEU A 673 0.49 29.16 -28.02
C LEU A 673 -0.65 28.69 -28.94
N ALA A 674 -0.52 27.49 -29.49
CA ALA A 674 -1.52 26.88 -30.34
C ALA A 674 -1.52 25.36 -30.16
N VAL A 675 -2.71 24.77 -30.30
CA VAL A 675 -2.95 23.33 -30.32
C VAL A 675 -3.59 22.99 -31.65
N ILE A 676 -2.92 22.12 -32.42
CA ILE A 676 -3.44 21.60 -33.68
C ILE A 676 -3.65 20.10 -33.51
N LYS A 677 -4.89 19.64 -33.67
CA LYS A 677 -5.27 18.24 -33.56
C LYS A 677 -5.90 17.76 -34.87
N GLY A 678 -5.15 16.97 -35.63
CA GLY A 678 -5.65 16.27 -36.82
C GLY A 678 -5.84 14.78 -36.55
N GLU A 679 -6.78 14.14 -37.27
CA GLU A 679 -7.06 12.69 -37.24
C GLU A 679 -6.22 11.89 -38.21
#